data_AF-A0AAN7Z206-F1
#
_entry.id   AF-A0AAN7Z206-F1
#
_cell.length_a   1.000
_cell.length_b   1.000
_cell.length_c   1.000
_cell.angle_alpha   90.00
_cell.angle_beta   90.00
_cell.angle_gamma   90.00
#
_symmetry.space_group_name_H-M   'P 1'
#
loop_
_entity.id
_entity.type
_entity.pdbx_description
1 polymer ?
#
loop_
_entity_poly.entity_id
_entity_poly.type
_entity_poly.pdbx_seq_one_letter_code
_entity_poly.pdbx_strand_id
1 'polypeptide(L)'
;MKKIIFSLFLILFFSINIIRCQKEFKMLTLLTAQVDDLGFNNMINQGRIEVAKDMKIQDSRLLVVDGLNDTLKYLLPIVQNEDLDLVICSSQGHLQACKAIADMYANSPTIKTQFLVRGSSQSTTNLIYISYNYASANYISGYFAALYSNTGKIGFVSPGAAAKNNDSFVYAFWMGARQVNPNIEFYYYNIGNFLDADKTVAATNDLLDMGCDIIGNTLDDFSTGDASIARGFPAIGTNGFPQRHVFGENVIFSYAYNWTKFFLPIAQSVKSGNTNNSQWYADFNFDENKNFFHLDYGFEVNQTILDKMNMELDYLKRTSRFSHPYYCNDLLPQYAKENGLPLVNVSGISLPIGCISHASFLKINKPFPGMTYLGNYNIKLVEVEFPQSVQYGFSITTGVLIAITLIMMLGIVKYKSTPSIRSASPIFLNFILAGGIIVYIGIIVWVSTPSNHQCNARLWLVTLGFSTLIGSLVVKNFRIWLIFDNPELKSISITNYQLFPWVGACLVINIILMSILTSVGDLKEIDANGIDSLGKYEFMKVCKMNQAGASTLYTILAYFAALLLVGVFVSWKIRIVDIQEFNESKAIANTLYAISFCLFVIVPLMISPQDKQSETIVLCTAGLFITTAALLIVFTPKFWRVFTLGHSGTNDMFRKKQSNVATARAESGSKSSSGPKLNRRGNLVSDEFTDTETSISEKKVNVVAGAVLAEFTDDTVSEFEDNSIEQENDNDENNNNNNNNNNSNNKNDINDSNNMSSNNEEKQKEVEEEKP
;
A
#
# COMPACT_ATOMS: atom_id res chain seq x y z
N MET A 1 -12.99 -20.90 88.17
CA MET A 1 -12.17 -20.49 87.00
C MET A 1 -11.86 -21.63 86.02
N LYS A 2 -10.91 -22.54 86.25
CA LYS A 2 -10.43 -23.51 85.22
C LYS A 2 -11.52 -24.21 84.37
N LYS A 3 -12.61 -24.74 84.95
CA LYS A 3 -13.72 -25.36 84.18
C LYS A 3 -14.46 -24.39 83.24
N ILE A 4 -14.61 -23.12 83.61
CA ILE A 4 -15.27 -22.09 82.79
C ILE A 4 -14.38 -21.73 81.59
N ILE A 5 -13.07 -21.57 81.82
CA ILE A 5 -12.09 -21.29 80.76
C ILE A 5 -12.06 -22.44 79.74
N PHE A 6 -12.07 -23.70 80.20
CA PHE A 6 -12.12 -24.86 79.30
C PHE A 6 -13.41 -24.92 78.48
N SER A 7 -14.56 -24.60 79.07
CA SER A 7 -15.84 -24.54 78.35
C SER A 7 -15.89 -23.42 77.32
N LEU A 8 -15.33 -22.24 77.63
CA LEU A 8 -15.18 -21.13 76.67
C LEU A 8 -14.23 -21.49 75.52
N PHE A 9 -13.13 -22.18 75.81
CA PHE A 9 -12.19 -22.65 74.78
C PHE A 9 -12.83 -23.69 73.85
N LEU A 10 -13.66 -24.60 74.40
CA LEU A 10 -14.39 -25.58 73.60
C LEU A 10 -15.43 -24.90 72.68
N ILE A 11 -16.15 -23.90 73.20
CA ILE A 11 -17.10 -23.09 72.41
C ILE A 11 -16.38 -22.30 71.32
N LEU A 12 -15.20 -21.72 71.59
CA LEU A 12 -14.38 -21.08 70.56
C LEU A 12 -13.93 -22.07 69.48
N PHE A 13 -13.45 -23.26 69.88
CA PHE A 13 -13.04 -24.30 68.92
C PHE A 13 -14.20 -24.80 68.05
N PHE A 14 -15.40 -24.97 68.61
CA PHE A 14 -16.59 -25.29 67.81
C PHE A 14 -17.03 -24.12 66.92
N SER A 15 -16.88 -22.86 67.37
CA SER A 15 -17.19 -21.67 66.56
C SER A 15 -16.26 -21.54 65.35
N ILE A 16 -14.96 -21.79 65.53
CA ILE A 16 -13.95 -21.71 64.46
C ILE A 16 -14.17 -22.78 63.38
N ASN A 17 -14.63 -23.98 63.77
CA ASN A 17 -14.96 -25.06 62.82
C ASN A 17 -16.29 -24.84 62.05
N ILE A 18 -17.00 -23.73 62.26
CA ILE A 18 -18.19 -23.34 61.48
C ILE A 18 -17.89 -22.14 60.56
N ILE A 19 -16.60 -21.78 60.38
CA ILE A 19 -16.19 -21.13 59.13
C ILE A 19 -16.25 -22.20 58.02
N ARG A 20 -17.45 -22.35 57.44
CA ARG A 20 -17.65 -23.06 56.17
C ARG A 20 -16.82 -22.30 55.13
N CYS A 21 -15.65 -22.82 54.79
CA CYS A 21 -14.85 -22.32 53.67
C CYS A 21 -15.64 -22.62 52.39
N GLN A 22 -16.53 -21.71 52.03
CA GLN A 22 -17.43 -21.86 50.90
C GLN A 22 -16.60 -21.72 49.64
N LYS A 23 -16.46 -22.81 48.85
CA LYS A 23 -15.71 -22.80 47.59
C LYS A 23 -16.11 -21.56 46.79
N GLU A 24 -15.13 -20.75 46.42
CA GLU A 24 -15.38 -19.61 45.55
C GLU A 24 -15.89 -20.15 44.20
N PHE A 25 -17.01 -19.62 43.74
CA PHE A 25 -17.63 -20.05 42.48
C PHE A 25 -16.93 -19.35 41.32
N LYS A 26 -16.25 -20.10 40.46
CA LYS A 26 -15.41 -19.58 39.38
C LYS A 26 -16.13 -19.63 38.03
N MET A 27 -16.19 -18.50 37.33
CA MET A 27 -16.94 -18.36 36.08
C MET A 27 -16.10 -17.74 34.96
N LEU A 28 -16.04 -18.41 33.80
CA LEU A 28 -15.39 -17.91 32.58
C LEU A 28 -16.45 -17.67 31.49
N THR A 29 -16.41 -16.51 30.83
CA THR A 29 -17.30 -16.18 29.70
C THR A 29 -16.51 -16.01 28.42
N LEU A 30 -16.93 -16.67 27.35
CA LEU A 30 -16.37 -16.52 26.01
C LEU A 30 -17.09 -15.40 25.26
N LEU A 31 -16.36 -14.66 24.42
CA LEU A 31 -16.87 -13.69 23.46
C LEU A 31 -16.17 -13.88 22.11
N THR A 32 -16.82 -13.53 21.01
CA THR A 32 -16.22 -13.60 19.66
C THR A 32 -15.48 -12.33 19.29
N ALA A 33 -15.91 -11.19 19.82
CA ALA A 33 -15.25 -9.89 19.65
C ALA A 33 -15.01 -9.19 21.01
N GLN A 34 -14.51 -7.96 20.95
CA GLN A 34 -14.38 -7.09 22.11
C GLN A 34 -15.74 -6.54 22.57
N VAL A 35 -15.78 -5.95 23.78
CA VAL A 35 -17.02 -5.46 24.43
C VAL A 35 -17.40 -4.03 24.05
N ASP A 36 -16.68 -3.42 23.13
CA ASP A 36 -16.88 -2.07 22.59
C ASP A 36 -17.83 -2.02 21.39
N ASP A 37 -18.34 -3.16 20.92
CA ASP A 37 -19.37 -3.28 19.87
C ASP A 37 -20.72 -2.59 20.18
N LEU A 38 -20.90 -2.12 21.43
CA LEU A 38 -22.17 -1.64 21.99
C LEU A 38 -23.35 -2.62 21.74
N GLY A 39 -23.01 -3.88 21.58
CA GLY A 39 -23.75 -4.85 20.77
C GLY A 39 -23.89 -6.19 21.48
N PHE A 40 -23.78 -7.28 20.71
CA PHE A 40 -23.94 -8.63 21.25
C PHE A 40 -22.91 -8.94 22.35
N ASN A 41 -21.64 -8.62 22.13
CA ASN A 41 -20.54 -8.93 23.05
C ASN A 41 -20.60 -8.03 24.29
N ASN A 42 -20.96 -6.75 24.14
CA ASN A 42 -21.27 -5.87 25.27
C ASN A 42 -22.37 -6.47 26.16
N MET A 43 -23.52 -6.84 25.59
CA MET A 43 -24.66 -7.33 26.37
C MET A 43 -24.41 -8.70 27.04
N ILE A 44 -23.64 -9.59 26.41
CA ILE A 44 -23.17 -10.82 27.07
C ILE A 44 -22.29 -10.47 28.29
N ASN A 45 -21.38 -9.49 28.15
CA ASN A 45 -20.55 -9.02 29.25
C ASN A 45 -21.36 -8.31 30.36
N GLN A 46 -22.41 -7.55 30.03
CA GLN A 46 -23.34 -7.00 31.06
C GLN A 46 -24.01 -8.14 31.85
N GLY A 47 -24.48 -9.19 31.14
CA GLY A 47 -25.04 -10.38 31.77
C GLY A 47 -24.06 -11.07 32.73
N ARG A 48 -22.79 -11.18 32.33
CA ARG A 48 -21.71 -11.70 33.19
C ARG A 48 -21.47 -10.83 34.42
N ILE A 49 -21.44 -9.51 34.27
CA ILE A 49 -21.18 -8.54 35.35
C ILE A 49 -22.29 -8.58 36.41
N GLU A 50 -23.55 -8.52 36.00
CA GLU A 50 -24.68 -8.56 36.94
C GLU A 50 -24.76 -9.90 37.69
N VAL A 51 -24.46 -11.03 37.03
CA VAL A 51 -24.34 -12.33 37.71
C VAL A 51 -23.20 -12.35 38.73
N ALA A 52 -22.03 -11.81 38.38
CA ALA A 52 -20.89 -11.76 39.29
C ALA A 52 -21.19 -10.93 40.54
N LYS A 53 -21.86 -9.79 40.35
CA LYS A 53 -22.36 -8.86 41.38
C LYS A 53 -23.39 -9.50 42.30
N ASP A 54 -24.47 -10.07 41.75
CA ASP A 54 -25.54 -10.72 42.55
C ASP A 54 -25.06 -11.95 43.31
N MET A 55 -24.23 -12.80 42.69
CA MET A 55 -23.70 -14.01 43.32
C MET A 55 -22.42 -13.79 44.14
N LYS A 56 -21.89 -12.56 44.16
CA LYS A 56 -20.66 -12.10 44.83
C LYS A 56 -19.40 -12.87 44.43
N ILE A 57 -19.31 -13.25 43.16
CA ILE A 57 -18.15 -13.91 42.53
C ILE A 57 -17.01 -12.90 42.39
N GLN A 58 -15.76 -13.28 42.73
CA GLN A 58 -14.58 -12.46 42.43
C GLN A 58 -13.90 -12.96 41.14
N ASP A 59 -13.67 -14.28 41.02
CA ASP A 59 -13.20 -14.93 39.78
C ASP A 59 -14.32 -15.03 38.72
N SER A 60 -14.64 -13.89 38.10
CA SER A 60 -15.45 -13.79 36.89
C SER A 60 -14.61 -13.27 35.74
N ARG A 61 -14.14 -14.19 34.89
CA ARG A 61 -13.24 -13.91 33.76
C ARG A 61 -13.96 -13.88 32.41
N LEU A 62 -13.27 -13.27 31.44
CA LEU A 62 -13.70 -13.08 30.07
C LEU A 62 -12.55 -13.50 29.15
N LEU A 63 -12.86 -14.20 28.05
CA LEU A 63 -11.91 -14.67 27.05
C LEU A 63 -12.48 -14.41 25.65
N VAL A 64 -11.78 -13.61 24.85
CA VAL A 64 -12.15 -13.36 23.44
C VAL A 64 -11.49 -14.42 22.57
N VAL A 65 -12.31 -15.25 21.91
CA VAL A 65 -11.93 -16.32 20.98
C VAL A 65 -13.05 -16.53 19.97
N ASP A 66 -12.75 -16.83 18.72
CA ASP A 66 -13.77 -17.24 17.75
C ASP A 66 -13.40 -18.55 17.05
N GLY A 67 -14.43 -19.21 16.50
CA GLY A 67 -14.31 -20.46 15.77
C GLY A 67 -13.89 -21.66 16.62
N LEU A 68 -13.88 -22.83 15.97
CA LEU A 68 -13.55 -24.11 16.60
C LEU A 68 -12.12 -24.16 17.14
N ASN A 69 -11.15 -23.74 16.33
CA ASN A 69 -9.74 -24.02 16.57
C ASN A 69 -9.16 -23.20 17.73
N ASP A 70 -9.37 -21.87 17.72
CA ASP A 70 -8.86 -21.01 18.80
C ASP A 70 -9.64 -21.22 20.11
N THR A 71 -10.96 -21.43 20.05
CA THR A 71 -11.72 -21.82 21.25
C THR A 71 -11.16 -23.09 21.88
N LEU A 72 -10.89 -24.15 21.11
CA LEU A 72 -10.24 -25.37 21.65
C LEU A 72 -8.84 -25.09 22.22
N LYS A 73 -8.00 -24.38 21.46
CA LYS A 73 -6.60 -24.08 21.77
C LYS A 73 -6.43 -23.28 23.07
N TYR A 74 -7.30 -22.31 23.34
CA TYR A 74 -7.20 -21.45 24.52
C TYR A 74 -8.06 -21.91 25.71
N LEU A 75 -9.22 -22.52 25.49
CA LEU A 75 -10.10 -22.97 26.59
C LEU A 75 -9.64 -24.30 27.21
N LEU A 76 -9.17 -25.25 26.41
CA LEU A 76 -8.82 -26.59 26.91
C LEU A 76 -7.72 -26.56 27.99
N PRO A 77 -6.61 -25.79 27.85
CA PRO A 77 -5.61 -25.70 28.92
C PRO A 77 -6.16 -25.07 30.21
N ILE A 78 -7.12 -24.14 30.12
CA ILE A 78 -7.74 -23.53 31.30
C ILE A 78 -8.58 -24.57 32.04
N VAL A 79 -9.46 -25.29 31.33
CA VAL A 79 -10.31 -26.35 31.90
C VAL A 79 -9.50 -27.52 32.49
N GLN A 80 -8.31 -27.78 31.95
CA GLN A 80 -7.40 -28.83 32.46
C GLN A 80 -6.66 -28.44 33.74
N ASN A 81 -6.28 -27.16 33.89
CA ASN A 81 -5.41 -26.70 34.98
C ASN A 81 -6.15 -25.92 36.08
N GLU A 82 -7.41 -25.53 35.85
CA GLU A 82 -8.20 -24.71 36.78
C GLU A 82 -9.57 -25.33 37.13
N ASP A 83 -9.93 -25.29 38.42
CA ASP A 83 -11.21 -25.77 38.96
C ASP A 83 -12.36 -24.76 38.70
N LEU A 84 -12.68 -24.54 37.41
CA LEU A 84 -13.82 -23.74 36.95
C LEU A 84 -15.15 -24.44 37.25
N ASP A 85 -16.14 -23.71 37.79
CA ASP A 85 -17.49 -24.23 38.01
C ASP A 85 -18.37 -24.06 36.75
N LEU A 86 -18.29 -22.92 36.06
CA LEU A 86 -19.11 -22.59 34.89
C LEU A 86 -18.31 -21.91 33.77
N VAL A 87 -18.45 -22.40 32.54
CA VAL A 87 -18.01 -21.75 31.30
C VAL A 87 -19.24 -21.35 30.48
N ILE A 88 -19.34 -20.08 30.13
CA ILE A 88 -20.41 -19.52 29.29
C ILE A 88 -19.90 -19.37 27.84
N CYS A 89 -20.37 -20.25 26.96
CA CYS A 89 -20.06 -20.25 25.53
C CYS A 89 -21.17 -19.52 24.77
N SER A 90 -21.03 -18.20 24.65
CA SER A 90 -22.06 -17.26 24.17
C SER A 90 -22.47 -17.45 22.71
N SER A 91 -21.50 -17.63 21.81
CA SER A 91 -21.69 -17.65 20.35
C SER A 91 -21.99 -19.05 19.79
N GLN A 92 -22.45 -19.06 18.54
CA GLN A 92 -22.61 -20.29 17.76
C GLN A 92 -21.26 -20.89 17.34
N GLY A 93 -20.21 -20.07 17.21
CA GLY A 93 -18.84 -20.52 16.89
C GLY A 93 -18.21 -21.34 18.03
N HIS A 94 -18.50 -20.97 19.29
CA HIS A 94 -18.01 -21.71 20.46
C HIS A 94 -18.64 -23.09 20.62
N LEU A 95 -19.85 -23.33 20.10
CA LEU A 95 -20.67 -24.52 20.41
C LEU A 95 -19.90 -25.84 20.20
N GLN A 96 -19.25 -26.01 19.05
CA GLN A 96 -18.58 -27.27 18.72
C GLN A 96 -17.34 -27.51 19.59
N ALA A 97 -16.59 -26.45 19.90
CA ALA A 97 -15.43 -26.51 20.79
C ALA A 97 -15.83 -26.81 22.24
N CYS A 98 -16.77 -26.04 22.80
CA CYS A 98 -17.25 -26.24 24.16
C CYS A 98 -17.92 -27.59 24.35
N LYS A 99 -18.70 -28.06 23.37
CA LYS A 99 -19.25 -29.43 23.41
C LYS A 99 -18.14 -30.48 23.42
N ALA A 100 -17.12 -30.37 22.57
CA ALA A 100 -16.03 -31.35 22.54
C ALA A 100 -15.26 -31.39 23.88
N ILE A 101 -15.05 -30.24 24.53
CA ILE A 101 -14.42 -30.17 25.86
C ILE A 101 -15.34 -30.77 26.94
N ALA A 102 -16.64 -30.49 26.89
CA ALA A 102 -17.62 -31.10 27.80
C ALA A 102 -17.66 -32.63 27.63
N ASP A 103 -17.76 -33.14 26.41
CA ASP A 103 -17.81 -34.57 26.10
C ASP A 103 -16.52 -35.29 26.58
N MET A 104 -15.34 -34.66 26.49
CA MET A 104 -14.08 -35.20 27.03
C MET A 104 -14.08 -35.37 28.57
N TYR A 105 -14.85 -34.55 29.30
CA TYR A 105 -14.86 -34.54 30.77
C TYR A 105 -16.19 -34.95 31.41
N ALA A 106 -17.18 -35.39 30.63
CA ALA A 106 -18.53 -35.73 31.10
C ALA A 106 -18.61 -36.80 32.21
N ASN A 107 -17.56 -37.64 32.32
CA ASN A 107 -17.40 -38.68 33.35
C ASN A 107 -16.14 -38.46 34.23
N SER A 108 -15.57 -37.25 34.24
CA SER A 108 -14.33 -36.97 34.98
C SER A 108 -14.57 -36.91 36.50
N PRO A 109 -13.78 -37.60 37.34
CA PRO A 109 -13.91 -37.51 38.79
C PRO A 109 -13.35 -36.19 39.36
N THR A 110 -12.46 -35.52 38.60
CA THR A 110 -11.73 -34.31 39.01
C THR A 110 -12.32 -33.04 38.40
N ILE A 111 -12.49 -33.00 37.07
CA ILE A 111 -12.99 -31.83 36.33
C ILE A 111 -14.52 -31.87 36.31
N LYS A 112 -15.18 -30.87 36.92
CA LYS A 112 -16.65 -30.83 37.10
C LYS A 112 -17.32 -29.63 36.45
N THR A 113 -16.54 -28.85 35.71
CA THR A 113 -16.94 -27.63 34.98
C THR A 113 -18.17 -27.86 34.12
N GLN A 114 -19.18 -27.02 34.32
CA GLN A 114 -20.39 -26.99 33.50
C GLN A 114 -20.19 -26.06 32.31
N PHE A 115 -20.65 -26.46 31.13
CA PHE A 115 -20.57 -25.67 29.90
C PHE A 115 -21.97 -25.23 29.49
N LEU A 116 -22.19 -23.93 29.38
CA LEU A 116 -23.42 -23.34 28.87
C LEU A 116 -23.25 -23.00 27.39
N VAL A 117 -24.11 -23.56 26.51
CA VAL A 117 -24.02 -23.41 25.05
C VAL A 117 -25.37 -23.05 24.41
N ARG A 118 -25.36 -22.36 23.27
CA ARG A 118 -26.56 -22.15 22.44
C ARG A 118 -27.01 -23.44 21.75
N GLY A 119 -28.30 -23.75 21.83
CA GLY A 119 -28.93 -24.85 21.10
C GLY A 119 -30.22 -25.35 21.77
N SER A 120 -30.85 -26.36 21.16
CA SER A 120 -32.11 -26.97 21.64
C SER A 120 -31.97 -28.49 21.85
N SER A 121 -30.75 -28.97 22.12
CA SER A 121 -30.46 -30.37 22.40
C SER A 121 -30.79 -30.73 23.85
N GLN A 122 -30.80 -32.04 24.16
CA GLN A 122 -30.85 -32.49 25.55
C GLN A 122 -29.51 -32.20 26.25
N SER A 123 -29.59 -31.72 27.50
CA SER A 123 -28.43 -31.44 28.36
C SER A 123 -27.79 -32.73 28.88
N THR A 124 -26.49 -32.68 29.23
CA THR A 124 -25.73 -33.80 29.80
C THR A 124 -25.37 -33.53 31.28
N THR A 125 -24.52 -34.36 31.87
CA THR A 125 -23.94 -34.16 33.21
C THR A 125 -23.12 -32.87 33.36
N ASN A 126 -22.64 -32.30 32.25
CA ASN A 126 -21.80 -31.09 32.25
C ASN A 126 -22.04 -30.14 31.07
N LEU A 127 -23.09 -30.32 30.27
CA LEU A 127 -23.41 -29.47 29.12
C LEU A 127 -24.87 -29.02 29.18
N ILE A 128 -25.09 -27.72 29.32
CA ILE A 128 -26.39 -27.04 29.48
C ILE A 128 -26.72 -26.29 28.19
N TYR A 129 -27.92 -26.50 27.64
CA TYR A 129 -28.39 -25.82 26.43
C TYR A 129 -29.35 -24.66 26.71
N ILE A 130 -29.12 -23.51 26.07
CA ILE A 130 -30.03 -22.35 26.01
C ILE A 130 -30.52 -22.05 24.59
N SER A 131 -31.81 -21.70 24.47
CA SER A 131 -32.45 -21.29 23.22
C SER A 131 -33.37 -20.09 23.45
N TYR A 132 -33.52 -19.19 22.47
CA TYR A 132 -34.38 -18.01 22.59
C TYR A 132 -35.04 -17.64 21.27
N ASN A 133 -36.16 -16.92 21.34
CA ASN A 133 -36.97 -16.59 20.17
C ASN A 133 -36.50 -15.30 19.46
N TYR A 134 -35.35 -15.31 18.79
CA TYR A 134 -34.90 -14.16 18.00
C TYR A 134 -35.92 -13.71 16.91
N ALA A 135 -36.84 -14.61 16.53
CA ALA A 135 -37.90 -14.33 15.58
C ALA A 135 -38.96 -13.36 16.11
N SER A 136 -39.28 -13.37 17.42
CA SER A 136 -40.23 -12.39 17.98
C SER A 136 -39.63 -10.98 18.01
N ALA A 137 -38.34 -10.86 18.35
CA ALA A 137 -37.60 -9.59 18.31
C ALA A 137 -37.47 -9.03 16.88
N ASN A 138 -37.11 -9.87 15.90
CA ASN A 138 -37.07 -9.46 14.49
C ASN A 138 -38.46 -9.05 13.97
N TYR A 139 -39.48 -9.86 14.26
CA TYR A 139 -40.87 -9.59 13.87
C TYR A 139 -41.38 -8.24 14.42
N ILE A 140 -41.23 -7.99 15.73
CA ILE A 140 -41.72 -6.73 16.31
C ILE A 140 -40.91 -5.51 15.82
N SER A 141 -39.64 -5.71 15.45
CA SER A 141 -38.81 -4.66 14.80
C SER A 141 -39.31 -4.30 13.41
N GLY A 142 -39.72 -5.29 12.60
CA GLY A 142 -40.29 -5.06 11.28
C GLY A 142 -41.70 -4.47 11.33
N TYR A 143 -42.50 -4.89 12.31
CA TYR A 143 -43.80 -4.30 12.62
C TYR A 143 -43.66 -2.82 12.97
N PHE A 144 -42.67 -2.46 13.80
CA PHE A 144 -42.33 -1.07 14.07
C PHE A 144 -41.88 -0.33 12.80
N ALA A 145 -40.96 -0.90 12.02
CA ALA A 145 -40.46 -0.29 10.79
C ALA A 145 -41.58 0.07 9.80
N ALA A 146 -42.56 -0.81 9.61
CA ALA A 146 -43.72 -0.55 8.76
C ALA A 146 -44.76 0.40 9.36
N LEU A 147 -44.75 0.64 10.68
CA LEU A 147 -45.55 1.68 11.33
C LEU A 147 -44.91 3.07 11.26
N TYR A 148 -43.59 3.14 11.10
CA TYR A 148 -42.82 4.38 11.07
C TYR A 148 -42.45 4.84 9.65
N SER A 149 -42.30 3.90 8.70
CA SER A 149 -42.00 4.19 7.28
C SER A 149 -43.09 5.08 6.65
N ASN A 150 -42.63 6.13 5.96
CA ASN A 150 -43.43 7.07 5.19
C ASN A 150 -43.36 6.79 3.68
N THR A 151 -42.28 6.17 3.19
CA THR A 151 -42.15 5.79 1.77
C THR A 151 -42.89 4.50 1.43
N GLY A 152 -43.14 3.63 2.41
CA GLY A 152 -43.61 2.26 2.17
C GLY A 152 -42.55 1.34 1.57
N LYS A 153 -41.27 1.74 1.63
CA LYS A 153 -40.09 0.95 1.23
C LYS A 153 -39.16 0.82 2.44
N ILE A 154 -38.80 -0.41 2.83
CA ILE A 154 -37.86 -0.65 3.92
C ILE A 154 -36.77 -1.65 3.53
N GLY A 155 -35.59 -1.45 4.10
CA GLY A 155 -34.40 -2.26 3.84
C GLY A 155 -34.05 -3.21 4.99
N PHE A 156 -33.22 -4.21 4.71
CA PHE A 156 -32.60 -5.04 5.75
C PHE A 156 -31.16 -5.43 5.40
N VAL A 157 -30.23 -5.28 6.34
CA VAL A 157 -28.86 -5.80 6.22
C VAL A 157 -28.73 -7.09 7.02
N SER A 158 -28.54 -8.20 6.30
CA SER A 158 -28.47 -9.55 6.88
C SER A 158 -27.03 -10.05 6.98
N PRO A 159 -26.65 -10.74 8.08
CA PRO A 159 -25.33 -11.35 8.20
C PRO A 159 -25.08 -12.48 7.19
N GLY A 160 -26.13 -13.10 6.63
CA GLY A 160 -26.01 -14.02 5.49
C GLY A 160 -25.02 -15.17 5.65
N ALA A 161 -25.19 -15.98 6.71
CA ALA A 161 -24.19 -16.98 7.13
C ALA A 161 -23.74 -17.95 6.01
N ALA A 162 -22.52 -17.74 5.51
CA ALA A 162 -22.00 -18.32 4.26
C ALA A 162 -21.97 -19.87 4.17
N ALA A 163 -22.12 -20.59 5.30
CA ALA A 163 -22.23 -22.05 5.29
C ALA A 163 -23.65 -22.54 4.94
N LYS A 164 -24.70 -21.80 5.34
CA LYS A 164 -26.13 -22.05 5.10
C LYS A 164 -26.89 -20.73 5.29
N ASN A 165 -27.31 -20.09 4.20
CA ASN A 165 -28.21 -18.93 4.26
C ASN A 165 -29.43 -19.29 5.13
N ASN A 166 -29.60 -18.58 6.24
CA ASN A 166 -30.71 -18.74 7.16
C ASN A 166 -31.44 -17.40 7.24
N ASP A 167 -32.12 -17.06 6.16
CA ASP A 167 -32.86 -15.82 5.92
C ASP A 167 -34.11 -15.70 6.84
N SER A 168 -34.28 -16.59 7.81
CA SER A 168 -35.36 -16.58 8.79
C SER A 168 -35.40 -15.35 9.69
N PHE A 169 -34.26 -14.68 9.94
CA PHE A 169 -34.23 -13.33 10.55
C PHE A 169 -34.98 -12.32 9.66
N VAL A 170 -34.54 -12.24 8.40
CA VAL A 170 -35.07 -11.35 7.36
C VAL A 170 -36.56 -11.59 7.13
N TYR A 171 -36.97 -12.86 7.00
CA TYR A 171 -38.36 -13.27 6.86
C TYR A 171 -39.20 -12.93 8.11
N ALA A 172 -38.68 -13.09 9.33
CA ALA A 172 -39.42 -12.71 10.53
C ALA A 172 -39.68 -11.20 10.57
N PHE A 173 -38.66 -10.38 10.28
CA PHE A 173 -38.78 -8.93 10.17
C PHE A 173 -39.79 -8.55 9.07
N TRP A 174 -39.64 -9.09 7.86
CA TRP A 174 -40.57 -8.84 6.75
C TRP A 174 -42.02 -9.27 7.08
N MET A 175 -42.24 -10.38 7.77
CA MET A 175 -43.57 -10.79 8.20
C MET A 175 -44.20 -9.82 9.21
N GLY A 176 -43.40 -9.19 10.07
CA GLY A 176 -43.86 -8.11 10.95
C GLY A 176 -44.27 -6.87 10.16
N ALA A 177 -43.44 -6.49 9.19
CA ALA A 177 -43.72 -5.36 8.31
C ALA A 177 -45.00 -5.59 7.47
N ARG A 178 -45.15 -6.78 6.89
CA ARG A 178 -46.30 -7.21 6.10
C ARG A 178 -47.61 -7.24 6.90
N GLN A 179 -47.55 -7.52 8.20
CA GLN A 179 -48.73 -7.49 9.08
C GLN A 179 -49.33 -6.08 9.19
N VAL A 180 -48.50 -5.04 9.09
CA VAL A 180 -48.91 -3.63 9.14
C VAL A 180 -49.28 -3.11 7.75
N ASN A 181 -48.45 -3.40 6.74
CA ASN A 181 -48.66 -3.01 5.35
C ASN A 181 -48.42 -4.22 4.42
N PRO A 182 -49.48 -4.91 3.97
CA PRO A 182 -49.35 -6.07 3.07
C PRO A 182 -48.70 -5.78 1.71
N ASN A 183 -48.59 -4.50 1.32
CA ASN A 183 -48.02 -4.05 0.05
C ASN A 183 -46.62 -3.41 0.22
N ILE A 184 -45.98 -3.57 1.39
CA ILE A 184 -44.69 -2.93 1.67
C ILE A 184 -43.58 -3.47 0.77
N GLU A 185 -42.82 -2.57 0.14
CA GLU A 185 -41.67 -2.96 -0.67
C GLU A 185 -40.48 -3.26 0.25
N PHE A 186 -39.87 -4.44 0.08
CA PHE A 186 -38.85 -4.93 0.98
C PHE A 186 -37.59 -5.38 0.22
N TYR A 187 -36.45 -4.82 0.59
CA TYR A 187 -35.15 -5.06 -0.04
C TYR A 187 -34.11 -5.54 0.97
N TYR A 188 -33.29 -6.54 0.63
CA TYR A 188 -32.23 -6.98 1.53
C TYR A 188 -30.95 -7.47 0.84
N TYR A 189 -29.84 -7.25 1.54
CA TYR A 189 -28.50 -7.75 1.21
C TYR A 189 -28.01 -8.74 2.28
N ASN A 190 -27.21 -9.71 1.86
CA ASN A 190 -26.41 -10.58 2.75
C ASN A 190 -24.94 -10.11 2.75
N ILE A 191 -24.34 -9.74 3.88
CA ILE A 191 -22.93 -9.27 3.93
C ILE A 191 -21.90 -10.39 4.16
N GLY A 192 -22.37 -11.57 4.60
CA GLY A 192 -21.57 -12.79 4.77
C GLY A 192 -20.91 -12.96 6.15
N ASN A 193 -21.07 -11.98 7.06
CA ASN A 193 -20.49 -11.94 8.40
C ASN A 193 -21.45 -11.22 9.37
N PHE A 194 -21.31 -11.44 10.68
CA PHE A 194 -22.05 -10.69 11.72
C PHE A 194 -21.37 -9.36 12.12
N LEU A 195 -20.07 -9.21 11.80
CA LEU A 195 -19.26 -8.04 12.14
C LEU A 195 -18.40 -7.63 10.93
N ASP A 196 -18.97 -6.80 10.04
CA ASP A 196 -18.33 -6.28 8.83
C ASP A 196 -18.91 -4.89 8.55
N ALA A 197 -18.43 -3.91 9.33
CA ALA A 197 -18.97 -2.56 9.35
C ALA A 197 -18.88 -1.88 7.97
N ASP A 198 -17.79 -2.09 7.23
CA ASP A 198 -17.59 -1.52 5.91
C ASP A 198 -18.62 -2.01 4.87
N LYS A 199 -18.86 -3.33 4.77
CA LYS A 199 -19.96 -3.82 3.93
C LYS A 199 -21.31 -3.34 4.42
N THR A 200 -21.49 -3.24 5.74
CA THR A 200 -22.76 -2.83 6.35
C THR A 200 -23.09 -1.38 5.99
N VAL A 201 -22.15 -0.45 6.17
CA VAL A 201 -22.29 0.96 5.79
C VAL A 201 -22.57 1.07 4.29
N ALA A 202 -21.81 0.37 3.45
CA ALA A 202 -21.99 0.40 2.01
C ALA A 202 -23.35 -0.17 1.55
N ALA A 203 -23.77 -1.32 2.09
CA ALA A 203 -25.08 -1.93 1.80
C ALA A 203 -26.26 -1.10 2.32
N THR A 204 -26.10 -0.45 3.48
CA THR A 204 -27.10 0.47 4.05
C THR A 204 -27.29 1.67 3.12
N ASN A 205 -26.20 2.29 2.66
CA ASN A 205 -26.27 3.40 1.70
C ASN A 205 -26.97 3.00 0.40
N ASP A 206 -26.66 1.84 -0.18
CA ASP A 206 -27.31 1.34 -1.41
C ASP A 206 -28.84 1.14 -1.22
N LEU A 207 -29.26 0.62 -0.06
CA LEU A 207 -30.68 0.47 0.30
C LEU A 207 -31.40 1.82 0.48
N LEU A 208 -30.73 2.81 1.07
CA LEU A 208 -31.24 4.18 1.20
C LEU A 208 -31.32 4.89 -0.17
N ASP A 209 -30.35 4.66 -1.08
CA ASP A 209 -30.37 5.16 -2.46
C ASP A 209 -31.47 4.48 -3.31
N MET A 210 -31.89 3.26 -2.97
CA MET A 210 -33.10 2.61 -3.50
C MET A 210 -34.42 3.16 -2.90
N GLY A 211 -34.35 4.17 -2.02
CA GLY A 211 -35.52 4.85 -1.45
C GLY A 211 -36.15 4.17 -0.25
N CYS A 212 -35.44 3.22 0.39
CA CYS A 212 -35.84 2.74 1.71
C CYS A 212 -35.67 3.86 2.74
N ASP A 213 -36.62 4.05 3.65
CA ASP A 213 -36.50 5.08 4.71
C ASP A 213 -36.19 4.51 6.10
N ILE A 214 -36.40 3.22 6.30
CA ILE A 214 -36.04 2.47 7.52
C ILE A 214 -35.23 1.23 7.14
N ILE A 215 -34.08 1.03 7.78
CA ILE A 215 -33.21 -0.13 7.56
C ILE A 215 -33.13 -0.99 8.84
N GLY A 216 -33.61 -2.22 8.77
CA GLY A 216 -33.42 -3.24 9.81
C GLY A 216 -32.11 -4.00 9.66
N ASN A 217 -31.69 -4.73 10.69
CA ASN A 217 -30.55 -5.66 10.58
C ASN A 217 -30.64 -6.79 11.64
N THR A 218 -29.68 -7.72 11.62
CA THR A 218 -29.35 -8.56 12.79
C THR A 218 -27.84 -8.84 12.79
N LEU A 219 -27.06 -7.79 13.06
CA LEU A 219 -25.60 -7.80 13.16
C LEU A 219 -25.16 -7.70 14.62
N ASP A 220 -23.87 -7.93 14.89
CA ASP A 220 -23.35 -7.87 16.26
C ASP A 220 -23.03 -6.43 16.72
N ASP A 221 -22.93 -5.46 15.79
CA ASP A 221 -22.65 -4.03 16.03
C ASP A 221 -23.81 -3.09 15.63
N PHE A 222 -23.58 -1.77 15.69
CA PHE A 222 -24.55 -0.71 15.34
C PHE A 222 -24.32 -0.05 13.96
N SER A 223 -23.41 -0.57 13.12
CA SER A 223 -22.95 0.12 11.89
C SER A 223 -24.04 0.40 10.83
N THR A 224 -25.14 -0.39 10.82
CA THR A 224 -26.35 -0.07 10.01
C THR A 224 -27.03 1.22 10.50
N GLY A 225 -27.07 1.42 11.81
CA GLY A 225 -27.62 2.60 12.44
C GLY A 225 -26.76 3.83 12.15
N ASP A 226 -25.45 3.75 12.39
CA ASP A 226 -24.51 4.84 12.10
C ASP A 226 -24.59 5.32 10.64
N ALA A 227 -24.64 4.39 9.68
CA ALA A 227 -24.80 4.70 8.26
C ALA A 227 -26.14 5.40 7.93
N SER A 228 -27.23 4.98 8.57
CA SER A 228 -28.54 5.62 8.42
C SER A 228 -28.53 7.04 8.96
N ILE A 229 -27.98 7.24 10.16
CA ILE A 229 -27.91 8.53 10.85
C ILE A 229 -27.01 9.51 10.08
N ALA A 230 -25.86 9.05 9.57
CA ALA A 230 -24.95 9.84 8.74
C ALA A 230 -25.60 10.32 7.42
N ARG A 231 -26.64 9.63 6.95
CA ARG A 231 -27.46 10.00 5.78
C ARG A 231 -28.69 10.83 6.13
N GLY A 232 -28.95 11.12 7.40
CA GLY A 232 -30.14 11.84 7.87
C GLY A 232 -31.41 10.98 8.01
N PHE A 233 -31.28 9.65 8.02
CA PHE A 233 -32.37 8.70 8.24
C PHE A 233 -32.32 8.14 9.66
N PRO A 234 -33.47 7.83 10.28
CA PRO A 234 -33.51 7.29 11.63
C PRO A 234 -33.09 5.81 11.67
N ALA A 235 -32.45 5.40 12.77
CA ALA A 235 -31.93 4.06 12.98
C ALA A 235 -32.86 3.19 13.84
N ILE A 236 -32.88 1.88 13.54
CA ILE A 236 -33.35 0.85 14.46
C ILE A 236 -32.13 0.22 15.16
N GLY A 237 -32.13 0.27 16.49
CA GLY A 237 -31.14 -0.40 17.33
C GLY A 237 -31.44 -1.89 17.53
N THR A 238 -30.41 -2.72 17.43
CA THR A 238 -30.55 -4.18 17.40
C THR A 238 -29.49 -4.84 18.27
N ASN A 239 -29.84 -5.99 18.86
CA ASN A 239 -28.96 -6.94 19.57
C ASN A 239 -28.14 -6.42 20.77
N GLY A 240 -28.08 -5.11 21.01
CA GLY A 240 -27.04 -4.46 21.80
C GLY A 240 -27.50 -3.74 23.07
N PHE A 241 -26.63 -2.84 23.56
CA PHE A 241 -26.96 -1.85 24.58
C PHE A 241 -28.01 -0.88 24.00
N PRO A 242 -28.93 -0.28 24.80
CA PRO A 242 -29.94 0.65 24.26
C PRO A 242 -29.29 1.85 23.56
N GLN A 243 -29.16 1.78 22.24
CA GLN A 243 -28.26 2.66 21.48
C GLN A 243 -28.71 4.14 21.51
N ARG A 244 -30.00 4.40 21.77
CA ARG A 244 -30.54 5.74 22.02
C ARG A 244 -29.80 6.49 23.14
N HIS A 245 -29.29 5.80 24.16
CA HIS A 245 -28.49 6.41 25.23
C HIS A 245 -27.15 7.01 24.74
N VAL A 246 -26.67 6.62 23.55
CA VAL A 246 -25.42 7.10 22.94
C VAL A 246 -25.73 8.04 21.77
N PHE A 247 -26.68 7.68 20.91
CA PHE A 247 -26.96 8.38 19.65
C PHE A 247 -28.19 9.31 19.68
N GLY A 248 -28.91 9.38 20.81
CA GLY A 248 -30.08 10.22 20.98
C GLY A 248 -31.28 9.80 20.14
N GLU A 249 -32.18 10.75 19.86
CA GLU A 249 -33.46 10.53 19.16
C GLU A 249 -33.33 10.03 17.72
N ASN A 250 -32.12 10.05 17.17
CA ASN A 250 -31.78 9.39 15.91
C ASN A 250 -32.07 7.87 15.95
N VAL A 251 -32.13 7.26 17.14
CA VAL A 251 -32.56 5.86 17.35
C VAL A 251 -34.03 5.84 17.78
N ILE A 252 -34.91 5.58 16.81
CA ILE A 252 -36.36 5.65 16.98
C ILE A 252 -36.96 4.42 17.68
N PHE A 253 -36.28 3.27 17.62
CA PHE A 253 -36.66 2.05 18.32
C PHE A 253 -35.41 1.19 18.53
N SER A 254 -35.33 0.45 19.64
CA SER A 254 -34.32 -0.60 19.80
C SER A 254 -34.81 -1.80 20.60
N TYR A 255 -34.20 -2.97 20.35
CA TYR A 255 -34.31 -4.14 21.22
C TYR A 255 -32.96 -4.61 21.76
N ALA A 256 -32.92 -4.95 23.04
CA ALA A 256 -31.74 -5.40 23.77
C ALA A 256 -31.98 -6.72 24.50
N TYR A 257 -31.01 -7.65 24.47
CA TYR A 257 -31.10 -8.95 25.15
C TYR A 257 -30.66 -8.88 26.62
N ASN A 258 -31.53 -9.28 27.55
CA ASN A 258 -31.20 -9.35 28.98
C ASN A 258 -30.59 -10.72 29.34
N TRP A 259 -29.31 -10.91 29.06
CA TRP A 259 -28.60 -12.19 29.28
C TRP A 259 -28.56 -12.65 30.74
N THR A 260 -28.67 -11.72 31.70
CA THR A 260 -28.80 -12.03 33.14
C THR A 260 -29.96 -12.98 33.42
N LYS A 261 -31.06 -12.92 32.63
CA LYS A 261 -32.22 -13.82 32.76
C LYS A 261 -31.88 -15.29 32.51
N PHE A 262 -30.85 -15.58 31.71
CA PHE A 262 -30.29 -16.93 31.57
C PHE A 262 -29.19 -17.20 32.60
N PHE A 263 -28.19 -16.32 32.65
CA PHE A 263 -26.93 -16.62 33.32
C PHE A 263 -27.09 -16.71 34.84
N LEU A 264 -27.96 -15.89 35.46
CA LEU A 264 -28.16 -15.88 36.91
C LEU A 264 -28.79 -17.19 37.44
N PRO A 265 -29.98 -17.64 36.96
CA PRO A 265 -30.57 -18.88 37.46
C PRO A 265 -29.74 -20.13 37.10
N ILE A 266 -29.02 -20.12 35.97
CA ILE A 266 -28.10 -21.21 35.60
C ILE A 266 -26.90 -21.25 36.55
N ALA A 267 -26.21 -20.13 36.79
CA ALA A 267 -25.08 -20.10 37.71
C ALA A 267 -25.51 -20.45 39.16
N GLN A 268 -26.71 -20.03 39.60
CA GLN A 268 -27.30 -20.45 40.88
C GLN A 268 -27.56 -21.97 40.92
N SER A 269 -28.12 -22.56 39.86
CA SER A 269 -28.34 -24.01 39.71
C SER A 269 -27.03 -24.81 39.80
N VAL A 270 -25.97 -24.34 39.11
CA VAL A 270 -24.64 -24.95 39.19
C VAL A 270 -24.05 -24.82 40.60
N LYS A 271 -24.12 -23.63 41.21
CA LYS A 271 -23.63 -23.37 42.59
C LYS A 271 -24.38 -24.18 43.65
N SER A 272 -25.62 -24.59 43.40
CA SER A 272 -26.39 -25.50 44.26
C SER A 272 -26.20 -26.99 43.96
N GLY A 273 -25.48 -27.35 42.88
CA GLY A 273 -25.33 -28.73 42.42
C GLY A 273 -26.61 -29.35 41.84
N ASN A 274 -27.62 -28.55 41.48
CA ASN A 274 -28.91 -29.03 40.97
C ASN A 274 -29.06 -28.68 39.48
N THR A 275 -28.33 -29.37 38.62
CA THR A 275 -28.28 -29.15 37.17
C THR A 275 -29.33 -29.97 36.38
N ASN A 276 -30.41 -30.41 37.05
CA ASN A 276 -31.40 -31.33 36.48
C ASN A 276 -32.22 -30.73 35.32
N ASN A 277 -31.89 -31.16 34.09
CA ASN A 277 -32.81 -31.36 32.95
C ASN A 277 -33.83 -30.24 32.60
N SER A 278 -33.56 -28.99 32.94
CA SER A 278 -34.34 -27.84 32.47
C SER A 278 -33.94 -27.42 31.05
N GLN A 279 -34.92 -27.39 30.12
CA GLN A 279 -34.74 -26.69 28.85
C GLN A 279 -34.85 -25.18 29.09
N TRP A 280 -33.72 -24.48 29.04
CA TRP A 280 -33.69 -23.04 29.25
C TRP A 280 -34.12 -22.31 27.98
N TYR A 281 -35.35 -21.80 27.98
CA TYR A 281 -35.94 -21.07 26.86
C TYR A 281 -36.35 -19.66 27.26
N ALA A 282 -36.13 -18.68 26.37
CA ALA A 282 -36.50 -17.28 26.60
C ALA A 282 -37.17 -16.62 25.40
N ASP A 283 -38.11 -15.71 25.68
CA ASP A 283 -38.95 -14.96 24.74
C ASP A 283 -39.50 -13.71 25.45
N PHE A 284 -40.44 -12.99 24.84
CA PHE A 284 -41.31 -12.05 25.55
C PHE A 284 -42.08 -12.75 26.68
N ASN A 285 -42.38 -12.01 27.75
CA ASN A 285 -43.12 -12.54 28.90
C ASN A 285 -44.09 -11.50 29.49
N PHE A 286 -45.08 -11.96 30.25
CA PHE A 286 -45.93 -11.09 31.08
C PHE A 286 -45.26 -10.70 32.40
N ASP A 287 -44.48 -11.61 32.97
CA ASP A 287 -43.64 -11.28 34.12
C ASP A 287 -42.41 -10.53 33.60
N GLU A 288 -42.36 -9.22 33.81
CA GLU A 288 -41.23 -8.36 33.43
C GLU A 288 -39.90 -8.85 34.01
N ASN A 289 -39.94 -9.54 35.16
CA ASN A 289 -38.75 -10.15 35.77
C ASN A 289 -38.22 -11.34 34.95
N LYS A 290 -39.04 -11.93 34.08
CA LYS A 290 -38.71 -13.03 33.15
C LYS A 290 -38.66 -12.62 31.68
N ASN A 291 -39.09 -11.39 31.34
CA ASN A 291 -38.99 -10.88 29.97
C ASN A 291 -37.51 -10.78 29.55
N PHE A 292 -37.18 -11.37 28.40
CA PHE A 292 -35.81 -11.43 27.89
C PHE A 292 -35.42 -10.22 27.03
N PHE A 293 -36.40 -9.55 26.44
CA PHE A 293 -36.19 -8.40 25.57
C PHE A 293 -36.53 -7.10 26.31
N HIS A 294 -35.55 -6.22 26.43
CA HIS A 294 -35.81 -4.82 26.75
C HIS A 294 -36.07 -4.07 25.44
N LEU A 295 -37.14 -3.29 25.38
CA LEU A 295 -37.48 -2.44 24.23
C LEU A 295 -37.39 -0.97 24.65
N ASP A 296 -36.84 -0.14 23.78
CA ASP A 296 -36.78 1.32 23.95
C ASP A 296 -37.28 2.00 22.66
N TYR A 297 -37.84 3.21 22.81
CA TYR A 297 -38.52 3.97 21.78
C TYR A 297 -38.08 5.44 21.83
N GLY A 298 -37.81 6.05 20.68
CA GLY A 298 -37.51 7.48 20.58
C GLY A 298 -38.70 8.35 21.04
N PHE A 299 -38.41 9.54 21.55
CA PHE A 299 -39.42 10.51 22.00
C PHE A 299 -40.33 10.98 20.85
N GLU A 300 -39.84 10.99 19.63
CA GLU A 300 -40.62 11.35 18.43
C GLU A 300 -41.56 10.24 17.94
N VAL A 301 -41.52 9.04 18.53
CA VAL A 301 -42.48 7.96 18.25
C VAL A 301 -43.84 8.35 18.80
N ASN A 302 -44.79 8.61 17.90
CA ASN A 302 -46.13 9.03 18.31
C ASN A 302 -46.89 7.92 19.09
N GLN A 303 -47.80 8.35 19.97
CA GLN A 303 -48.57 7.44 20.83
C GLN A 303 -49.36 6.38 20.05
N THR A 304 -49.81 6.65 18.83
CA THR A 304 -50.58 5.67 18.02
C THR A 304 -49.70 4.51 17.57
N ILE A 305 -48.39 4.73 17.36
CA ILE A 305 -47.41 3.66 17.12
C ILE A 305 -47.19 2.86 18.41
N LEU A 306 -46.98 3.54 19.54
CA LEU A 306 -46.77 2.90 20.84
C LEU A 306 -47.97 2.02 21.24
N ASP A 307 -49.20 2.50 21.05
CA ASP A 307 -50.42 1.76 21.36
C ASP A 307 -50.53 0.47 20.54
N LYS A 308 -50.25 0.54 19.22
CA LYS A 308 -50.22 -0.64 18.34
C LYS A 308 -49.12 -1.62 18.72
N MET A 309 -47.90 -1.12 18.99
CA MET A 309 -46.77 -1.94 19.45
C MET A 309 -47.10 -2.67 20.74
N ASN A 310 -47.75 -2.00 21.69
CA ASN A 310 -48.20 -2.60 22.94
C ASN A 310 -49.28 -3.68 22.70
N MET A 311 -50.25 -3.46 21.80
CA MET A 311 -51.25 -4.47 21.44
C MET A 311 -50.62 -5.72 20.81
N GLU A 312 -49.69 -5.56 19.87
CA GLU A 312 -48.99 -6.67 19.21
C GLU A 312 -48.09 -7.43 20.20
N LEU A 313 -47.36 -6.72 21.07
CA LEU A 313 -46.59 -7.32 22.15
C LEU A 313 -47.46 -8.12 23.12
N ASP A 314 -48.65 -7.62 23.47
CA ASP A 314 -49.55 -8.35 24.34
C ASP A 314 -50.17 -9.58 23.66
N TYR A 315 -50.39 -9.55 22.34
CA TYR A 315 -50.73 -10.74 21.54
C TYR A 315 -49.60 -11.79 21.55
N LEU A 316 -48.36 -11.37 21.32
CA LEU A 316 -47.16 -12.23 21.33
C LEU A 316 -46.86 -12.83 22.73
N LYS A 317 -47.32 -12.19 23.81
CA LYS A 317 -47.26 -12.74 25.18
C LYS A 317 -48.46 -13.66 25.49
N ARG A 318 -49.68 -13.31 25.05
CA ARG A 318 -50.95 -14.04 25.37
C ARG A 318 -51.10 -15.34 24.62
N THR A 319 -50.64 -15.41 23.37
CA THR A 319 -50.95 -16.54 22.48
C THR A 319 -49.87 -17.63 22.53
N SER A 320 -50.16 -18.77 21.90
CA SER A 320 -49.14 -19.81 21.75
C SER A 320 -48.09 -19.34 20.75
N ARG A 321 -46.80 -19.47 21.08
CA ARG A 321 -45.72 -19.15 20.13
C ARG A 321 -45.89 -19.81 18.77
N PHE A 322 -46.51 -21.00 18.74
CA PHE A 322 -46.77 -21.75 17.51
C PHE A 322 -47.82 -21.10 16.60
N SER A 323 -48.69 -20.23 17.13
CA SER A 323 -49.69 -19.45 16.37
C SER A 323 -49.25 -18.02 16.05
N HIS A 324 -47.99 -17.65 16.29
CA HIS A 324 -47.49 -16.31 15.91
C HIS A 324 -47.33 -16.19 14.38
N PRO A 325 -47.53 -15.00 13.76
CA PRO A 325 -47.60 -14.85 12.30
C PRO A 325 -46.34 -15.32 11.53
N TYR A 326 -45.17 -15.28 12.15
CA TYR A 326 -43.93 -15.80 11.56
C TYR A 326 -43.85 -17.35 11.55
N TYR A 327 -44.67 -18.05 12.35
CA TYR A 327 -44.80 -19.52 12.31
C TYR A 327 -46.13 -20.02 11.72
N CYS A 328 -47.19 -19.22 11.66
CA CYS A 328 -48.47 -19.53 11.00
C CYS A 328 -48.95 -18.36 10.13
N ASN A 329 -49.06 -18.56 8.81
CA ASN A 329 -49.62 -17.57 7.89
C ASN A 329 -50.13 -18.20 6.58
N ASP A 330 -50.62 -17.35 5.68
CA ASP A 330 -51.20 -17.64 4.38
C ASP A 330 -50.18 -18.01 3.28
N LEU A 331 -48.92 -17.57 3.40
CA LEU A 331 -47.86 -17.85 2.42
C LEU A 331 -47.14 -19.18 2.67
N LEU A 332 -47.07 -19.59 3.95
CA LEU A 332 -46.38 -20.81 4.37
C LEU A 332 -46.85 -22.09 3.65
N PRO A 333 -48.13 -22.35 3.34
CA PRO A 333 -48.54 -23.53 2.57
C PRO A 333 -47.84 -23.66 1.21
N GLN A 334 -47.70 -22.55 0.47
CA GLN A 334 -47.06 -22.54 -0.84
C GLN A 334 -45.54 -22.63 -0.69
N TYR A 335 -44.94 -21.75 0.11
CA TYR A 335 -43.49 -21.74 0.31
C TYR A 335 -42.96 -23.08 0.86
N ALA A 336 -43.70 -23.72 1.78
CA ALA A 336 -43.33 -25.02 2.34
C ALA A 336 -43.42 -26.15 1.30
N LYS A 337 -44.42 -26.12 0.42
CA LYS A 337 -44.56 -27.08 -0.70
C LYS A 337 -43.42 -26.94 -1.70
N GLU A 338 -43.03 -25.71 -2.04
CA GLU A 338 -41.97 -25.42 -3.02
C GLU A 338 -40.55 -25.70 -2.47
N ASN A 339 -40.36 -25.62 -1.16
CA ASN A 339 -39.05 -25.74 -0.51
C ASN A 339 -38.91 -26.96 0.43
N GLY A 340 -39.86 -27.89 0.40
CA GLY A 340 -39.80 -29.15 1.14
C GLY A 340 -39.83 -29.01 2.67
N LEU A 341 -40.44 -27.95 3.19
CA LEU A 341 -40.59 -27.76 4.64
C LEU A 341 -41.83 -28.53 5.16
N PRO A 342 -41.73 -29.29 6.26
CA PRO A 342 -42.89 -29.93 6.85
C PRO A 342 -43.76 -28.89 7.57
N LEU A 343 -45.04 -28.84 7.19
CA LEU A 343 -46.10 -28.15 7.91
C LEU A 343 -46.48 -28.92 9.18
N VAL A 344 -47.09 -28.21 10.14
CA VAL A 344 -47.53 -28.74 11.44
C VAL A 344 -49.00 -28.36 11.65
N ASN A 345 -49.84 -29.31 12.08
CA ASN A 345 -51.22 -29.02 12.45
C ASN A 345 -51.26 -28.34 13.83
N VAL A 346 -51.88 -27.16 13.92
CA VAL A 346 -52.05 -26.40 15.16
C VAL A 346 -53.55 -26.30 15.48
N SER A 347 -53.96 -26.78 16.64
CA SER A 347 -55.37 -26.81 17.06
C SER A 347 -55.99 -25.42 17.06
N GLY A 348 -57.14 -25.26 16.40
CA GLY A 348 -57.86 -24.00 16.27
C GLY A 348 -57.48 -23.15 15.04
N ILE A 349 -56.44 -23.52 14.29
CA ILE A 349 -56.08 -22.90 13.02
C ILE A 349 -56.65 -23.74 11.87
N SER A 350 -57.19 -23.08 10.84
CA SER A 350 -57.80 -23.71 9.68
C SER A 350 -57.29 -23.11 8.36
N LEU A 351 -57.52 -23.83 7.26
CA LEU A 351 -57.14 -23.39 5.92
C LEU A 351 -57.78 -22.02 5.59
N PRO A 352 -57.07 -21.12 4.88
CA PRO A 352 -55.84 -21.36 4.13
C PRO A 352 -54.53 -21.28 4.95
N ILE A 353 -54.57 -21.00 6.25
CA ILE A 353 -53.36 -20.77 7.05
C ILE A 353 -52.56 -22.08 7.21
N GLY A 354 -51.26 -22.02 6.92
CA GLY A 354 -50.31 -23.10 7.16
C GLY A 354 -49.31 -22.72 8.25
N CYS A 355 -48.90 -23.70 9.05
CA CYS A 355 -48.01 -23.52 10.19
C CYS A 355 -46.74 -24.37 10.07
N ILE A 356 -45.62 -23.89 10.62
CA ILE A 356 -44.32 -24.58 10.59
C ILE A 356 -43.70 -24.76 11.98
N SER A 357 -42.83 -25.75 12.13
CA SER A 357 -42.04 -25.92 13.36
C SER A 357 -40.89 -24.92 13.45
N HIS A 358 -40.40 -24.63 14.66
CA HIS A 358 -39.16 -23.84 14.84
C HIS A 358 -37.98 -24.43 14.04
N ALA A 359 -37.84 -25.76 14.01
CA ALA A 359 -36.79 -26.44 13.22
C ALA A 359 -37.02 -26.41 11.69
N SER A 360 -38.23 -26.05 11.24
CA SER A 360 -38.52 -25.74 9.83
C SER A 360 -38.21 -24.26 9.53
N PHE A 361 -38.51 -23.35 10.47
CA PHE A 361 -38.19 -21.93 10.39
C PHE A 361 -36.67 -21.69 10.30
N LEU A 362 -35.86 -22.40 11.10
CA LEU A 362 -34.37 -22.40 11.02
C LEU A 362 -33.80 -22.93 9.68
N LYS A 363 -34.65 -23.23 8.68
CA LYS A 363 -34.27 -23.69 7.33
C LYS A 363 -34.82 -22.78 6.23
N ILE A 364 -35.43 -21.64 6.57
CA ILE A 364 -35.83 -20.63 5.59
C ILE A 364 -34.55 -20.01 5.01
N ASN A 365 -34.35 -20.21 3.71
CA ASN A 365 -33.10 -19.94 3.00
C ASN A 365 -33.31 -19.33 1.59
N LYS A 366 -34.53 -18.88 1.32
CA LYS A 366 -34.94 -18.16 0.10
C LYS A 366 -35.91 -17.04 0.48
N PRO A 367 -35.98 -15.95 -0.30
CA PRO A 367 -37.04 -14.94 -0.17
C PRO A 367 -38.43 -15.56 -0.35
N PHE A 368 -39.41 -15.04 0.39
CA PHE A 368 -40.83 -15.26 0.14
C PHE A 368 -41.34 -14.34 -0.99
N PRO A 369 -42.47 -14.66 -1.65
CA PRO A 369 -43.11 -13.74 -2.59
C PRO A 369 -43.39 -12.37 -1.95
N GLY A 370 -42.76 -11.32 -2.49
CA GLY A 370 -42.79 -9.95 -1.93
C GLY A 370 -41.49 -9.50 -1.23
N MET A 371 -40.51 -10.39 -1.04
CA MET A 371 -39.16 -10.03 -0.59
C MET A 371 -38.21 -9.91 -1.80
N THR A 372 -37.53 -8.77 -1.95
CA THR A 372 -36.50 -8.57 -2.98
C THR A 372 -35.11 -8.85 -2.41
N TYR A 373 -34.57 -10.03 -2.72
CA TYR A 373 -33.18 -10.37 -2.39
C TYR A 373 -32.24 -9.77 -3.44
N LEU A 374 -31.29 -8.94 -2.99
CA LEU A 374 -30.34 -8.24 -3.85
C LEU A 374 -28.97 -8.96 -3.95
N GLY A 375 -28.83 -10.12 -3.29
CA GLY A 375 -27.63 -10.95 -3.33
C GLY A 375 -26.69 -10.76 -2.14
N ASN A 376 -25.47 -11.30 -2.28
CA ASN A 376 -24.39 -11.03 -1.35
C ASN A 376 -23.76 -9.67 -1.69
N TYR A 377 -23.63 -8.77 -0.71
CA TYR A 377 -23.07 -7.45 -0.96
C TYR A 377 -21.56 -7.52 -1.17
N ASN A 378 -21.09 -6.99 -2.31
CA ASN A 378 -19.69 -6.79 -2.62
C ASN A 378 -19.46 -5.28 -2.78
N ILE A 379 -18.42 -4.76 -2.14
CA ILE A 379 -18.19 -3.31 -2.10
C ILE A 379 -17.68 -2.83 -3.45
N LYS A 380 -18.31 -1.77 -3.97
CA LYS A 380 -17.99 -1.15 -5.27
C LYS A 380 -16.67 -0.37 -5.12
N LEU A 381 -15.58 -0.93 -5.63
CA LEU A 381 -14.26 -0.27 -5.63
C LEU A 381 -14.28 0.99 -6.52
N VAL A 382 -13.70 2.08 -6.03
CA VAL A 382 -13.61 3.37 -6.73
C VAL A 382 -12.17 3.65 -7.16
N GLU A 383 -11.95 3.98 -8.44
CA GLU A 383 -10.62 4.38 -8.90
C GLU A 383 -10.32 5.82 -8.48
N VAL A 384 -9.16 6.05 -7.86
CA VAL A 384 -8.66 7.38 -7.50
C VAL A 384 -7.51 7.77 -8.42
N GLU A 385 -7.77 8.76 -9.28
CA GLU A 385 -6.72 9.39 -10.09
C GLU A 385 -5.73 10.19 -9.23
N PHE A 386 -4.49 10.30 -9.70
CA PHE A 386 -3.51 11.20 -9.10
C PHE A 386 -3.95 12.68 -9.27
N PRO A 387 -3.79 13.57 -8.28
CA PRO A 387 -4.32 14.93 -8.35
C PRO A 387 -3.86 15.71 -9.59
N GLN A 388 -4.81 16.00 -10.49
CA GLN A 388 -4.55 16.66 -11.79
C GLN A 388 -3.85 18.02 -11.63
N SER A 389 -4.13 18.75 -10.56
CA SER A 389 -3.43 20.01 -10.21
C SER A 389 -1.93 19.83 -10.00
N VAL A 390 -1.51 18.72 -9.35
CA VAL A 390 -0.11 18.36 -9.13
C VAL A 390 0.53 17.87 -10.43
N GLN A 391 -0.21 17.09 -11.23
CA GLN A 391 0.22 16.65 -12.56
C GLN A 391 0.54 17.85 -13.47
N TYR A 392 -0.40 18.79 -13.64
CA TYR A 392 -0.18 20.01 -14.42
C TYR A 392 0.96 20.86 -13.85
N GLY A 393 1.09 20.97 -12.53
CA GLY A 393 2.20 21.68 -11.88
C GLY A 393 3.58 21.16 -12.29
N PHE A 394 3.80 19.84 -12.23
CA PHE A 394 5.05 19.23 -12.67
C PHE A 394 5.24 19.32 -14.20
N SER A 395 4.21 19.04 -15.00
CA SER A 395 4.30 19.06 -16.46
C SER A 395 4.60 20.45 -17.03
N ILE A 396 3.99 21.51 -16.50
CA ILE A 396 4.25 22.89 -16.93
C ILE A 396 5.67 23.31 -16.52
N THR A 397 6.07 23.03 -15.28
CA THR A 397 7.40 23.41 -14.77
C THR A 397 8.53 22.72 -15.54
N THR A 398 8.40 21.41 -15.80
CA THR A 398 9.38 20.66 -16.61
C THR A 398 9.38 21.09 -18.08
N GLY A 399 8.22 21.39 -18.67
CA GLY A 399 8.12 21.95 -20.02
C GLY A 399 8.87 23.28 -20.19
N VAL A 400 8.76 24.19 -19.22
CA VAL A 400 9.51 25.45 -19.20
C VAL A 400 11.02 25.20 -19.07
N LEU A 401 11.44 24.25 -18.24
CA LEU A 401 12.86 23.87 -18.09
C LEU A 401 13.44 23.21 -19.37
N ILE A 402 12.64 22.43 -20.10
CA ILE A 402 13.00 21.89 -21.42
C ILE A 402 13.18 23.03 -22.43
N ALA A 403 12.27 24.01 -22.48
CA ALA A 403 12.41 25.17 -23.36
C ALA A 403 13.69 25.99 -23.04
N ILE A 404 13.99 26.21 -21.76
CA ILE A 404 15.21 26.91 -21.31
C ILE A 404 16.48 26.13 -21.71
N THR A 405 16.51 24.80 -21.54
CA THR A 405 17.67 23.98 -21.90
C THR A 405 17.90 23.86 -23.40
N LEU A 406 16.84 23.86 -24.22
CA LEU A 406 16.93 23.97 -25.68
C LEU A 406 17.52 25.34 -26.09
N ILE A 407 17.11 26.44 -25.45
CA ILE A 407 17.69 27.77 -25.67
C ILE A 407 19.19 27.80 -25.29
N MET A 408 19.59 27.14 -24.19
CA MET A 408 21.00 26.98 -23.82
C MET A 408 21.78 26.17 -24.87
N MET A 409 21.19 25.11 -25.44
CA MET A 409 21.82 24.29 -26.48
C MET A 409 22.08 25.10 -27.76
N LEU A 410 21.10 25.89 -28.20
CA LEU A 410 21.26 26.85 -29.30
C LEU A 410 22.33 27.90 -28.98
N GLY A 411 22.39 28.38 -27.73
CA GLY A 411 23.42 29.29 -27.24
C GLY A 411 24.84 28.72 -27.35
N ILE A 412 25.04 27.44 -26.99
CA ILE A 412 26.34 26.75 -27.11
C ILE A 412 26.78 26.67 -28.57
N VAL A 413 25.86 26.31 -29.49
CA VAL A 413 26.16 26.26 -30.94
C VAL A 413 26.51 27.65 -31.47
N LYS A 414 25.74 28.69 -31.12
CA LYS A 414 25.96 30.07 -31.57
C LYS A 414 27.28 30.65 -31.07
N TYR A 415 27.66 30.40 -29.82
CA TYR A 415 28.84 30.99 -29.19
C TYR A 415 30.06 30.05 -29.14
N LYS A 416 30.05 28.94 -29.90
CA LYS A 416 31.05 27.84 -29.88
C LYS A 416 32.51 28.29 -30.04
N SER A 417 32.76 29.37 -30.77
CA SER A 417 34.09 29.96 -31.02
C SER A 417 34.65 30.76 -29.83
N THR A 418 33.80 31.17 -28.88
CA THR A 418 34.21 32.02 -27.74
C THR A 418 35.05 31.19 -26.75
N PRO A 419 36.21 31.67 -26.25
CA PRO A 419 37.13 30.84 -25.45
C PRO A 419 36.49 30.06 -24.31
N SER A 420 35.58 30.68 -23.55
CA SER A 420 34.92 30.07 -22.39
C SER A 420 33.91 28.95 -22.72
N ILE A 421 33.61 28.73 -24.00
CA ILE A 421 32.80 27.61 -24.51
C ILE A 421 33.68 26.66 -25.34
N ARG A 422 34.62 27.18 -26.14
CA ARG A 422 35.58 26.38 -26.92
C ARG A 422 36.44 25.47 -26.05
N SER A 423 37.08 25.99 -24.99
CA SER A 423 37.90 25.17 -24.08
C SER A 423 37.09 24.10 -23.34
N ALA A 424 35.80 24.36 -23.14
CA ALA A 424 34.87 23.44 -22.48
C ALA A 424 34.39 22.28 -23.37
N SER A 425 34.84 22.19 -24.63
CA SER A 425 34.45 21.16 -25.61
C SER A 425 32.92 21.14 -25.85
N PRO A 426 32.40 21.97 -26.79
CA PRO A 426 30.97 22.23 -26.97
C PRO A 426 30.07 20.98 -27.09
N ILE A 427 30.59 19.90 -27.68
CA ILE A 427 29.84 18.65 -27.87
C ILE A 427 29.46 18.02 -26.51
N PHE A 428 30.39 17.95 -25.54
CA PHE A 428 30.10 17.41 -24.20
C PHE A 428 29.08 18.27 -23.44
N LEU A 429 29.07 19.59 -23.67
CA LEU A 429 28.06 20.47 -23.10
C LEU A 429 26.65 20.17 -23.63
N ASN A 430 26.53 19.87 -24.94
CA ASN A 430 25.26 19.46 -25.52
C ASN A 430 24.81 18.07 -25.03
N PHE A 431 25.71 17.12 -24.81
CA PHE A 431 25.37 15.83 -24.18
C PHE A 431 24.82 15.99 -22.75
N ILE A 432 25.42 16.87 -21.94
CA ILE A 432 24.93 17.16 -20.57
C ILE A 432 23.51 17.76 -20.61
N LEU A 433 23.24 18.69 -21.54
CA LEU A 433 21.89 19.24 -21.73
C LEU A 433 20.89 18.21 -22.24
N ALA A 434 21.29 17.34 -23.18
CA ALA A 434 20.45 16.26 -23.69
C ALA A 434 20.05 15.28 -22.58
N GLY A 435 21.00 14.89 -21.72
CA GLY A 435 20.71 14.08 -20.52
C GLY A 435 19.69 14.76 -19.60
N GLY A 436 19.84 16.07 -19.36
CA GLY A 436 18.88 16.86 -18.58
C GLY A 436 17.47 16.89 -19.18
N ILE A 437 17.36 17.10 -20.49
CA ILE A 437 16.08 17.05 -21.22
C ILE A 437 15.41 15.68 -21.08
N ILE A 438 16.17 14.59 -21.21
CA ILE A 438 15.66 13.22 -21.06
C ILE A 438 15.13 12.98 -19.63
N VAL A 439 15.81 13.48 -18.58
CA VAL A 439 15.29 13.41 -17.19
C VAL A 439 13.99 14.22 -17.04
N TYR A 440 13.91 15.43 -17.60
CA TYR A 440 12.67 16.23 -17.53
C TYR A 440 11.49 15.56 -18.24
N ILE A 441 11.71 14.92 -19.40
CA ILE A 441 10.69 14.11 -20.08
C ILE A 441 10.31 12.89 -19.21
N GLY A 442 11.29 12.24 -18.57
CA GLY A 442 11.06 11.16 -17.62
C GLY A 442 10.13 11.54 -16.47
N ILE A 443 10.26 12.76 -15.92
CA ILE A 443 9.38 13.28 -14.86
C ILE A 443 7.94 13.46 -15.37
N ILE A 444 7.74 13.96 -16.59
CA ILE A 444 6.39 14.09 -17.19
C ILE A 444 5.71 12.72 -17.28
N VAL A 445 6.44 11.68 -17.72
CA VAL A 445 5.94 10.29 -17.79
C VAL A 445 5.78 9.66 -16.39
N TRP A 446 6.47 10.17 -15.38
CA TRP A 446 6.36 9.70 -13.99
C TRP A 446 5.08 10.17 -13.29
N VAL A 447 4.64 11.40 -13.53
CA VAL A 447 3.40 11.97 -12.95
C VAL A 447 2.15 11.69 -13.81
N SER A 448 2.33 11.26 -15.06
CA SER A 448 1.22 10.85 -15.94
C SER A 448 0.56 9.54 -15.47
N THR A 449 -0.72 9.34 -15.78
CA THR A 449 -1.50 8.12 -15.44
C THR A 449 -0.76 6.86 -15.91
N PRO A 450 -0.39 5.93 -15.01
CA PRO A 450 0.44 4.79 -15.37
C PRO A 450 -0.27 3.88 -16.38
N SER A 451 0.55 3.21 -17.19
CA SER A 451 0.16 2.12 -18.06
C SER A 451 1.37 1.23 -18.32
N ASN A 452 1.19 0.00 -18.82
CA ASN A 452 2.27 -0.97 -19.05
C ASN A 452 3.47 -0.39 -19.83
N HIS A 453 3.21 0.42 -20.85
CA HIS A 453 4.28 1.12 -21.60
C HIS A 453 4.93 2.25 -20.79
N GLN A 454 4.15 3.06 -20.07
CA GLN A 454 4.68 4.14 -19.24
C GLN A 454 5.49 3.62 -18.05
N CYS A 455 5.08 2.55 -17.39
CA CYS A 455 5.79 1.95 -16.26
C CYS A 455 7.25 1.61 -16.61
N ASN A 456 7.47 1.08 -17.81
CA ASN A 456 8.81 0.83 -18.33
C ASN A 456 9.51 2.13 -18.76
N ALA A 457 8.83 3.00 -19.51
CA ALA A 457 9.39 4.27 -19.99
C ALA A 457 9.89 5.20 -18.84
N ARG A 458 9.19 5.22 -17.70
CA ARG A 458 9.58 5.97 -16.48
C ARG A 458 11.02 5.67 -16.06
N LEU A 459 11.36 4.39 -15.91
CA LEU A 459 12.68 3.97 -15.48
C LEU A 459 13.72 4.22 -16.59
N TRP A 460 13.41 3.83 -17.84
CA TRP A 460 14.32 4.03 -18.97
C TRP A 460 14.73 5.50 -19.18
N LEU A 461 13.77 6.42 -19.16
CA LEU A 461 14.04 7.85 -19.35
C LEU A 461 14.90 8.40 -18.20
N VAL A 462 14.51 8.16 -16.95
CA VAL A 462 15.25 8.68 -15.79
C VAL A 462 16.67 8.11 -15.74
N THR A 463 16.87 6.80 -15.96
CA THR A 463 18.21 6.20 -15.90
C THR A 463 19.09 6.61 -17.07
N LEU A 464 18.59 6.60 -18.31
CA LEU A 464 19.38 7.05 -19.47
C LEU A 464 19.77 8.52 -19.32
N GLY A 465 18.83 9.39 -18.94
CA GLY A 465 19.08 10.81 -18.74
C GLY A 465 20.16 11.09 -17.67
N PHE A 466 20.05 10.45 -16.50
CA PHE A 466 21.08 10.56 -15.46
C PHE A 466 22.42 9.92 -15.87
N SER A 467 22.42 8.81 -16.59
CA SER A 467 23.64 8.18 -17.10
C SER A 467 24.36 9.08 -18.12
N THR A 468 23.62 9.71 -19.04
CA THR A 468 24.19 10.68 -20.00
C THR A 468 24.75 11.90 -19.27
N LEU A 469 23.99 12.46 -18.32
CA LEU A 469 24.37 13.66 -17.58
C LEU A 469 25.62 13.42 -16.71
N ILE A 470 25.58 12.43 -15.81
CA ILE A 470 26.66 12.19 -14.85
C ILE A 470 27.87 11.55 -15.57
N GLY A 471 27.66 10.60 -16.49
CA GLY A 471 28.76 9.98 -17.26
C GLY A 471 29.58 11.00 -18.05
N SER A 472 28.92 11.98 -18.69
CA SER A 472 29.60 13.08 -19.40
C SER A 472 30.43 13.96 -18.46
N LEU A 473 29.95 14.24 -17.25
CA LEU A 473 30.69 15.00 -16.23
C LEU A 473 31.91 14.22 -15.70
N VAL A 474 31.75 12.92 -15.43
CA VAL A 474 32.81 12.06 -14.90
C VAL A 474 33.93 11.86 -15.91
N VAL A 475 33.62 11.50 -17.16
CA VAL A 475 34.63 11.32 -18.21
C VAL A 475 35.36 12.62 -18.52
N LYS A 476 34.65 13.77 -18.48
CA LYS A 476 35.28 15.08 -18.67
C LYS A 476 36.26 15.43 -17.54
N ASN A 477 35.92 15.17 -16.28
CA ASN A 477 36.86 15.33 -15.17
C ASN A 477 38.01 14.32 -15.26
N PHE A 478 37.76 13.06 -15.66
CA PHE A 478 38.79 12.04 -15.81
C PHE A 478 39.90 12.45 -16.81
N ARG A 479 39.54 13.06 -17.95
CA ARG A 479 40.51 13.68 -18.89
C ARG A 479 41.39 14.73 -18.22
N ILE A 480 40.83 15.58 -17.34
CA ILE A 480 41.60 16.60 -16.63
C ILE A 480 42.59 15.92 -15.68
N TRP A 481 42.17 14.90 -14.92
CA TRP A 481 43.08 14.14 -14.05
C TRP A 481 44.25 13.52 -14.84
N LEU A 482 43.98 12.82 -15.95
CA LEU A 482 45.03 12.21 -16.79
C LEU A 482 46.08 13.20 -17.34
N ILE A 483 45.72 14.47 -17.53
CA ILE A 483 46.66 15.52 -17.99
C ILE A 483 47.62 15.95 -16.86
N PHE A 484 47.15 15.96 -15.60
CA PHE A 484 47.92 16.44 -14.45
C PHE A 484 48.62 15.33 -13.64
N ASP A 485 48.25 14.07 -13.81
CA ASP A 485 48.91 12.91 -13.17
C ASP A 485 50.17 12.42 -13.94
N ASN A 486 50.57 13.10 -15.03
CA ASN A 486 51.74 12.74 -15.84
C ASN A 486 53.07 13.22 -15.20
N PRO A 487 53.95 12.32 -14.72
CA PRO A 487 55.19 12.70 -14.03
C PRO A 487 56.25 13.34 -14.94
N GLU A 488 56.16 13.18 -16.27
CA GLU A 488 57.13 13.72 -17.21
C GLU A 488 56.75 15.10 -17.78
N LEU A 489 55.56 15.63 -17.47
CA LEU A 489 55.01 16.89 -18.00
C LEU A 489 55.02 17.02 -19.55
N LYS A 490 55.12 15.91 -20.28
CA LYS A 490 54.97 15.87 -21.75
C LYS A 490 53.57 16.37 -22.14
N SER A 491 53.50 17.21 -23.18
CA SER A 491 52.24 17.79 -23.68
C SER A 491 51.41 16.74 -24.41
N ILE A 492 50.42 16.15 -23.73
CA ILE A 492 49.50 15.15 -24.31
C ILE A 492 48.25 15.86 -24.84
N SER A 493 48.13 15.93 -26.17
CA SER A 493 46.94 16.43 -26.88
C SER A 493 45.83 15.38 -26.94
N ILE A 494 45.05 15.25 -25.85
CA ILE A 494 43.90 14.33 -25.81
C ILE A 494 42.73 14.88 -26.65
N THR A 495 42.34 14.19 -27.71
CA THR A 495 41.27 14.58 -28.65
C THR A 495 39.89 14.12 -28.17
N ASN A 496 38.82 14.86 -28.47
CA ASN A 496 37.45 14.53 -28.03
C ASN A 496 37.00 13.11 -28.45
N TYR A 497 37.42 12.63 -29.62
CA TYR A 497 37.17 11.26 -30.10
C TYR A 497 37.70 10.16 -29.17
N GLN A 498 38.77 10.41 -28.40
CA GLN A 498 39.32 9.45 -27.44
C GLN A 498 38.49 9.36 -26.13
N LEU A 499 37.60 10.32 -25.87
CA LEU A 499 36.72 10.32 -24.69
C LEU A 499 35.37 9.64 -24.94
N PHE A 500 34.82 9.73 -26.16
CA PHE A 500 33.48 9.20 -26.45
C PHE A 500 33.31 7.71 -26.16
N PRO A 501 34.30 6.81 -26.37
CA PRO A 501 34.18 5.41 -25.98
C PRO A 501 33.87 5.19 -24.48
N TRP A 502 34.36 6.06 -23.60
CA TRP A 502 34.11 5.96 -22.16
C TRP A 502 32.68 6.37 -21.78
N VAL A 503 32.14 7.44 -22.38
CA VAL A 503 30.72 7.82 -22.19
C VAL A 503 29.80 6.77 -22.81
N GLY A 504 30.16 6.25 -23.99
CA GLY A 504 29.47 5.16 -24.66
C GLY A 504 29.44 3.89 -23.80
N ALA A 505 30.57 3.48 -23.20
CA ALA A 505 30.63 2.33 -22.31
C ALA A 505 29.71 2.47 -21.09
N CYS A 506 29.64 3.65 -20.46
CA CYS A 506 28.68 3.90 -19.38
C CYS A 506 27.23 3.72 -19.85
N LEU A 507 26.87 4.28 -21.01
CA LEU A 507 25.52 4.16 -21.57
C LEU A 507 25.17 2.72 -21.98
N VAL A 508 26.10 1.98 -22.59
CA VAL A 508 25.92 0.57 -22.95
C VAL A 508 25.67 -0.30 -21.71
N ILE A 509 26.43 -0.09 -20.62
CA ILE A 509 26.18 -0.80 -19.35
C ILE A 509 24.78 -0.48 -18.81
N ASN A 510 24.35 0.79 -18.85
CA ASN A 510 23.01 1.16 -18.40
C ASN A 510 21.89 0.55 -19.28
N ILE A 511 22.06 0.55 -20.60
CA ILE A 511 21.12 -0.07 -21.56
C ILE A 511 21.01 -1.59 -21.31
N ILE A 512 22.12 -2.28 -21.06
CA ILE A 512 22.12 -3.72 -20.75
C ILE A 512 21.36 -3.99 -19.45
N LEU A 513 21.65 -3.25 -18.37
CA LEU A 513 20.97 -3.41 -17.09
C LEU A 513 19.46 -3.10 -17.18
N MET A 514 19.09 -2.06 -17.92
CA MET A 514 17.67 -1.72 -18.16
C MET A 514 16.95 -2.74 -19.05
N SER A 515 17.64 -3.35 -20.01
CA SER A 515 17.10 -4.45 -20.82
C SER A 515 16.82 -5.69 -19.96
N ILE A 516 17.72 -6.03 -19.03
CA ILE A 516 17.54 -7.11 -18.05
C ILE A 516 16.37 -6.78 -17.11
N LEU A 517 16.25 -5.54 -16.62
CA LEU A 517 15.13 -5.15 -15.77
C LEU A 517 13.79 -5.27 -16.50
N THR A 518 13.75 -4.91 -17.79
CA THR A 518 12.53 -4.98 -18.63
C THR A 518 12.12 -6.42 -18.89
N SER A 519 13.07 -7.33 -19.16
CA SER A 519 12.78 -8.73 -19.50
C SER A 519 12.54 -9.63 -18.28
N VAL A 520 13.22 -9.39 -17.17
CA VAL A 520 13.12 -10.21 -15.94
C VAL A 520 12.11 -9.65 -14.95
N GLY A 521 11.89 -8.33 -14.93
CA GLY A 521 11.17 -7.66 -13.85
C GLY A 521 9.64 -7.72 -13.89
N ASP A 522 9.02 -8.12 -15.01
CA ASP A 522 7.56 -8.16 -15.19
C ASP A 522 6.89 -6.84 -14.74
N LEU A 523 7.48 -5.72 -15.17
CA LEU A 523 7.09 -4.38 -14.73
C LEU A 523 5.83 -3.92 -15.47
N LYS A 524 4.71 -3.94 -14.77
CA LYS A 524 3.37 -3.68 -15.29
C LYS A 524 2.55 -2.78 -14.37
N GLU A 525 1.45 -2.25 -14.91
CA GLU A 525 0.41 -1.63 -14.09
C GLU A 525 -0.36 -2.70 -13.31
N ILE A 526 -0.66 -2.41 -12.05
CA ILE A 526 -1.61 -3.16 -11.22
C ILE A 526 -2.47 -2.20 -10.42
N ASP A 527 -3.64 -2.66 -10.00
CA ASP A 527 -4.48 -1.96 -9.04
C ASP A 527 -3.92 -2.21 -7.62
N ALA A 528 -3.60 -1.13 -6.91
CA ALA A 528 -3.27 -1.16 -5.50
C ALA A 528 -4.44 -0.59 -4.69
N ASN A 529 -5.11 -1.47 -3.95
CA ASN A 529 -6.17 -1.09 -3.02
C ASN A 529 -5.57 -0.27 -1.88
N GLY A 530 -6.15 0.90 -1.62
CA GLY A 530 -5.94 1.63 -0.36
C GLY A 530 -6.70 0.92 0.76
N ILE A 531 -6.02 0.65 1.87
CA ILE A 531 -6.67 0.40 3.17
C ILE A 531 -6.26 1.54 4.08
N ASP A 532 -6.74 2.73 3.74
CA ASP A 532 -6.63 3.90 4.61
C ASP A 532 -7.56 3.70 5.81
N SER A 533 -7.18 4.24 6.97
CA SER A 533 -7.86 4.06 8.27
C SER A 533 -9.22 4.78 8.40
N LEU A 534 -9.90 5.02 7.27
CA LEU A 534 -11.16 5.75 7.13
C LEU A 534 -12.19 5.01 6.24
N GLY A 535 -12.10 3.68 6.11
CA GLY A 535 -13.13 2.83 5.48
C GLY A 535 -13.32 3.05 3.97
N LYS A 536 -12.31 3.59 3.30
CA LYS A 536 -12.39 4.00 1.89
C LYS A 536 -12.00 2.87 0.93
N TYR A 537 -12.96 2.41 0.14
CA TYR A 537 -12.78 1.37 -0.89
C TYR A 537 -12.22 1.93 -2.20
N GLU A 538 -11.10 2.63 -2.06
CA GLU A 538 -10.41 3.30 -3.15
C GLU A 538 -9.23 2.45 -3.63
N PHE A 539 -8.99 2.41 -4.95
CA PHE A 539 -7.79 1.82 -5.53
C PHE A 539 -7.11 2.79 -6.48
N MET A 540 -5.80 2.65 -6.62
CA MET A 540 -5.01 3.45 -7.56
C MET A 540 -4.10 2.55 -8.38
N LYS A 541 -3.98 2.84 -9.68
CA LYS A 541 -3.06 2.14 -10.57
C LYS A 541 -1.62 2.49 -10.20
N VAL A 542 -0.78 1.48 -9.99
CA VAL A 542 0.65 1.63 -9.69
C VAL A 542 1.50 0.70 -10.53
N CYS A 543 2.73 1.11 -10.82
CA CYS A 543 3.71 0.26 -11.48
C CYS A 543 4.36 -0.68 -10.47
N LYS A 544 4.22 -2.00 -10.63
CA LYS A 544 4.86 -3.01 -9.76
C LYS A 544 5.73 -3.96 -10.58
N MET A 545 6.85 -4.35 -10.00
CA MET A 545 7.77 -5.37 -10.51
C MET A 545 7.79 -6.59 -9.59
N ASN A 546 8.23 -7.73 -10.12
CA ASN A 546 8.48 -8.94 -9.34
C ASN A 546 9.79 -8.82 -8.50
N GLN A 547 10.05 -9.83 -7.66
CA GLN A 547 11.21 -9.84 -6.74
C GLN A 547 12.57 -9.87 -7.47
N ALA A 548 12.63 -10.47 -8.67
CA ALA A 548 13.83 -10.48 -9.49
C ALA A 548 14.09 -9.09 -10.10
N GLY A 549 13.05 -8.41 -10.58
CA GLY A 549 13.11 -7.01 -11.03
C GLY A 549 13.60 -6.07 -9.93
N ALA A 550 13.12 -6.23 -8.68
CA ALA A 550 13.61 -5.45 -7.55
C ALA A 550 15.12 -5.66 -7.30
N SER A 551 15.62 -6.89 -7.51
CA SER A 551 17.04 -7.22 -7.39
C SER A 551 17.89 -6.62 -8.52
N THR A 552 17.35 -6.57 -9.75
CA THR A 552 17.97 -5.83 -10.86
C THR A 552 17.96 -4.31 -10.62
N LEU A 553 16.89 -3.76 -10.04
CA LEU A 553 16.82 -2.34 -9.67
C LEU A 553 17.88 -1.97 -8.64
N TYR A 554 18.10 -2.78 -7.60
CA TYR A 554 19.21 -2.55 -6.65
C TYR A 554 20.59 -2.61 -7.33
N THR A 555 20.74 -3.45 -8.36
CA THR A 555 21.98 -3.52 -9.16
C THR A 555 22.21 -2.25 -9.98
N ILE A 556 21.14 -1.68 -10.56
CA ILE A 556 21.17 -0.39 -11.28
C ILE A 556 21.51 0.76 -10.31
N LEU A 557 20.91 0.78 -9.12
CA LEU A 557 21.21 1.77 -8.08
C LEU A 557 22.67 1.68 -7.60
N ALA A 558 23.21 0.46 -7.42
CA ALA A 558 24.62 0.25 -7.08
C ALA A 558 25.56 0.73 -8.20
N TYR A 559 25.23 0.51 -9.47
CA TYR A 559 25.96 1.05 -10.61
C TYR A 559 26.01 2.59 -10.59
N PHE A 560 24.88 3.27 -10.38
CA PHE A 560 24.85 4.74 -10.29
C PHE A 560 25.63 5.26 -9.08
N ALA A 561 25.55 4.60 -7.93
CA ALA A 561 26.33 4.95 -6.75
C ALA A 561 27.84 4.81 -7.01
N ALA A 562 28.29 3.74 -7.67
CA ALA A 562 29.69 3.54 -8.04
C ALA A 562 30.19 4.60 -9.03
N LEU A 563 29.41 4.92 -10.07
CA LEU A 563 29.75 5.95 -11.06
C LEU A 563 29.87 7.34 -10.42
N LEU A 564 28.96 7.67 -9.49
CA LEU A 564 29.01 8.90 -8.71
C LEU A 564 30.22 8.93 -7.74
N LEU A 565 30.55 7.83 -7.07
CA LEU A 565 31.73 7.74 -6.19
C LEU A 565 33.04 7.93 -6.96
N VAL A 566 33.17 7.34 -8.16
CA VAL A 566 34.30 7.59 -9.07
C VAL A 566 34.36 9.07 -9.45
N GLY A 567 33.22 9.68 -9.80
CA GLY A 567 33.12 11.11 -10.08
C GLY A 567 33.59 12.00 -8.92
N VAL A 568 33.16 11.70 -7.70
CA VAL A 568 33.55 12.39 -6.46
C VAL A 568 35.05 12.24 -6.18
N PHE A 569 35.61 11.04 -6.32
CA PHE A 569 37.04 10.76 -6.12
C PHE A 569 37.93 11.51 -7.13
N VAL A 570 37.61 11.42 -8.42
CA VAL A 570 38.33 12.12 -9.48
C VAL A 570 38.26 13.65 -9.28
N SER A 571 37.08 14.16 -8.90
CA SER A 571 36.89 15.59 -8.59
C SER A 571 37.71 16.06 -7.38
N TRP A 572 37.82 15.22 -6.34
CA TRP A 572 38.65 15.49 -5.17
C TRP A 572 40.15 15.55 -5.53
N LYS A 573 40.64 14.63 -6.36
CA LYS A 573 42.02 14.65 -6.88
C LYS A 573 42.35 15.92 -7.66
N ILE A 574 41.45 16.37 -8.54
CA ILE A 574 41.66 17.54 -9.40
C ILE A 574 41.67 18.87 -8.61
N ARG A 575 41.12 18.91 -7.39
CA ARG A 575 41.01 20.13 -6.56
C ARG A 575 42.34 20.89 -6.37
N ILE A 576 43.48 20.20 -6.43
CA ILE A 576 44.81 20.80 -6.26
C ILE A 576 45.28 21.66 -7.48
N VAL A 577 44.60 21.53 -8.63
CA VAL A 577 44.97 22.21 -9.88
C VAL A 577 44.24 23.54 -10.03
N ASP A 578 44.78 24.61 -9.47
CA ASP A 578 44.14 25.93 -9.44
C ASP A 578 44.50 26.85 -10.64
N ILE A 579 44.45 26.28 -11.86
CA ILE A 579 44.74 26.99 -13.12
C ILE A 579 43.44 27.59 -13.68
N GLN A 580 43.43 28.89 -14.03
CA GLN A 580 42.20 29.59 -14.39
C GLN A 580 41.54 29.11 -15.71
N GLU A 581 42.33 28.50 -16.61
CA GLU A 581 41.83 27.82 -17.82
C GLU A 581 41.00 26.57 -17.47
N PHE A 582 41.32 25.90 -16.35
CA PHE A 582 40.66 24.68 -15.85
C PHE A 582 39.66 24.93 -14.71
N ASN A 583 39.33 26.19 -14.38
CA ASN A 583 38.39 26.55 -13.31
C ASN A 583 36.95 26.01 -13.52
N GLU A 584 36.66 25.35 -14.66
CA GLU A 584 35.46 24.53 -14.84
C GLU A 584 35.42 23.31 -13.91
N SER A 585 36.57 22.71 -13.55
CA SER A 585 36.64 21.52 -12.69
C SER A 585 35.92 21.72 -11.36
N LYS A 586 36.01 22.93 -10.78
CA LYS A 586 35.32 23.33 -9.54
C LYS A 586 33.80 23.34 -9.69
N ALA A 587 33.26 23.74 -10.86
CA ALA A 587 31.82 23.69 -11.11
C ALA A 587 31.32 22.23 -11.25
N ILE A 588 32.10 21.37 -11.93
CA ILE A 588 31.78 19.95 -12.05
C ILE A 588 31.86 19.24 -10.68
N ALA A 589 32.89 19.53 -9.88
CA ALA A 589 33.03 19.03 -8.52
C ALA A 589 31.84 19.44 -7.63
N ASN A 590 31.50 20.73 -7.60
CA ASN A 590 30.35 21.24 -6.85
C ASN A 590 29.03 20.58 -7.29
N THR A 591 28.87 20.31 -8.59
CA THR A 591 27.71 19.60 -9.14
C THR A 591 27.62 18.17 -8.59
N LEU A 592 28.72 17.41 -8.65
CA LEU A 592 28.78 16.03 -8.15
C LEU A 592 28.60 15.95 -6.63
N TYR A 593 29.12 16.92 -5.87
CA TYR A 593 28.87 17.02 -4.43
C TYR A 593 27.40 17.35 -4.11
N ALA A 594 26.76 18.25 -4.88
CA ALA A 594 25.34 18.57 -4.70
C ALA A 594 24.42 17.38 -5.00
N ILE A 595 24.68 16.64 -6.09
CA ILE A 595 23.96 15.39 -6.42
C ILE A 595 24.10 14.37 -5.28
N SER A 596 25.34 14.14 -4.80
CA SER A 596 25.63 13.25 -3.67
C SER A 596 24.84 13.59 -2.41
N PHE A 597 24.82 14.88 -2.05
CA PHE A 597 24.10 15.37 -0.86
C PHE A 597 22.59 15.20 -0.99
N CYS A 598 22.00 15.48 -2.16
CA CYS A 598 20.58 15.27 -2.39
C CYS A 598 20.18 13.80 -2.20
N LEU A 599 20.94 12.87 -2.82
CA LEU A 599 20.67 11.43 -2.72
C LEU A 599 20.76 10.91 -1.27
N PHE A 600 21.68 11.45 -0.47
CA PHE A 600 21.78 11.14 0.96
C PHE A 600 20.52 11.52 1.77
N VAL A 601 19.78 12.55 1.34
CA VAL A 601 18.51 12.96 1.97
C VAL A 601 17.32 12.17 1.40
N ILE A 602 17.29 11.92 0.09
CA ILE A 602 16.16 11.28 -0.59
C ILE A 602 16.03 9.79 -0.24
N VAL A 603 17.13 9.04 -0.19
CA VAL A 603 17.07 7.59 0.04
C VAL A 603 16.44 7.23 1.40
N PRO A 604 16.79 7.87 2.53
CA PRO A 604 16.08 7.67 3.80
C PRO A 604 14.59 8.05 3.75
N LEU A 605 14.21 9.12 3.03
CA LEU A 605 12.81 9.52 2.88
C LEU A 605 11.98 8.45 2.14
N MET A 606 12.57 7.75 1.17
CA MET A 606 11.93 6.65 0.43
C MET A 606 11.92 5.30 1.17
N ILE A 607 12.60 5.20 2.32
CA ILE A 607 12.53 4.05 3.24
C ILE A 607 11.48 4.31 4.35
N SER A 608 11.08 5.56 4.55
CA SER A 608 10.03 5.94 5.50
C SER A 608 8.64 5.54 4.98
N PRO A 609 7.72 5.03 5.83
CA PRO A 609 6.35 4.76 5.41
C PRO A 609 5.65 6.07 4.97
N GLN A 610 5.19 6.10 3.72
CA GLN A 610 4.49 7.23 3.12
C GLN A 610 3.43 6.72 2.13
N ASP A 611 2.42 7.55 1.89
CA ASP A 611 1.37 7.30 0.91
C ASP A 611 1.94 7.30 -0.52
N LYS A 612 1.33 6.54 -1.43
CA LYS A 612 1.84 6.38 -2.81
C LYS A 612 1.83 7.69 -3.63
N GLN A 613 0.96 8.64 -3.27
CA GLN A 613 1.00 9.99 -3.82
C GLN A 613 2.24 10.76 -3.34
N SER A 614 2.53 10.72 -2.04
CA SER A 614 3.69 11.35 -1.39
C SER A 614 5.01 10.82 -1.95
N GLU A 615 5.16 9.49 -2.09
CA GLU A 615 6.31 8.84 -2.74
C GLU A 615 6.56 9.40 -4.16
N THR A 616 5.50 9.51 -4.96
CA THR A 616 5.55 10.04 -6.34
C THR A 616 6.00 11.51 -6.35
N ILE A 617 5.47 12.35 -5.45
CA ILE A 617 5.79 13.77 -5.34
C ILE A 617 7.25 13.98 -4.94
N VAL A 618 7.77 13.22 -3.98
CA VAL A 618 9.18 13.33 -3.54
C VAL A 618 10.13 12.95 -4.68
N LEU A 619 9.89 11.85 -5.38
CA LEU A 619 10.73 11.42 -6.52
C LEU A 619 10.76 12.46 -7.64
N CYS A 620 9.63 13.05 -7.99
CA CYS A 620 9.54 14.04 -9.07
C CYS A 620 10.19 15.38 -8.66
N THR A 621 9.99 15.81 -7.40
CA THR A 621 10.65 17.00 -6.85
C THR A 621 12.17 16.83 -6.80
N ALA A 622 12.64 15.65 -6.37
CA ALA A 622 14.05 15.28 -6.34
C ALA A 622 14.70 15.33 -7.73
N GLY A 623 14.10 14.64 -8.72
CA GLY A 623 14.63 14.63 -10.09
C GLY A 623 14.69 16.02 -10.73
N LEU A 624 13.65 16.84 -10.50
CA LEU A 624 13.58 18.22 -10.99
C LEU A 624 14.66 19.09 -10.33
N PHE A 625 14.79 19.04 -9.00
CA PHE A 625 15.77 19.84 -8.26
C PHE A 625 17.22 19.46 -8.61
N ILE A 626 17.54 18.17 -8.61
CA ILE A 626 18.91 17.67 -8.87
C ILE A 626 19.37 18.07 -10.28
N THR A 627 18.56 17.81 -11.30
CA THR A 627 18.91 18.15 -12.70
C THR A 627 19.02 19.66 -12.89
N THR A 628 18.09 20.44 -12.34
CA THR A 628 18.11 21.91 -12.46
C THR A 628 19.30 22.53 -11.76
N ALA A 629 19.63 22.07 -10.55
CA ALA A 629 20.81 22.53 -9.81
C ALA A 629 22.11 22.19 -10.56
N ALA A 630 22.23 20.96 -11.09
CA ALA A 630 23.40 20.53 -11.86
C ALA A 630 23.62 21.41 -13.10
N LEU A 631 22.56 21.69 -13.87
CA LEU A 631 22.65 22.55 -15.04
C LEU A 631 22.97 24.00 -14.66
N LEU A 632 22.35 24.56 -13.62
CA LEU A 632 22.65 25.92 -13.16
C LEU A 632 24.13 26.09 -12.73
N ILE A 633 24.69 25.13 -11.98
CA ILE A 633 26.08 25.18 -11.52
C ILE A 633 27.07 25.09 -12.71
N VAL A 634 26.83 24.20 -13.68
CA VAL A 634 27.71 24.01 -14.84
C VAL A 634 27.62 25.17 -15.85
N PHE A 635 26.42 25.68 -16.13
CA PHE A 635 26.19 26.59 -17.25
C PHE A 635 26.20 28.08 -16.90
N THR A 636 25.74 28.48 -15.70
CA THR A 636 25.69 29.91 -15.32
C THR A 636 27.05 30.61 -15.43
N PRO A 637 28.17 30.04 -14.94
CA PRO A 637 29.48 30.70 -15.05
C PRO A 637 29.98 30.85 -16.49
N LYS A 638 29.51 30.01 -17.42
CA LYS A 638 29.89 30.04 -18.85
C LYS A 638 29.16 31.17 -19.56
N PHE A 639 27.83 31.17 -19.49
CA PHE A 639 27.00 32.19 -20.15
C PHE A 639 27.26 33.58 -19.57
N TRP A 640 27.44 33.71 -18.24
CA TRP A 640 27.81 34.97 -17.61
C TRP A 640 29.08 35.57 -18.24
N ARG A 641 30.15 34.78 -18.39
CA ARG A 641 31.40 35.24 -19.03
C ARG A 641 31.21 35.68 -20.48
N VAL A 642 30.38 35.00 -21.25
CA VAL A 642 30.09 35.37 -22.65
C VAL A 642 29.32 36.69 -22.71
N PHE A 643 28.30 36.87 -21.87
CA PHE A 643 27.49 38.10 -21.85
C PHE A 643 28.23 39.31 -21.28
N THR A 644 29.07 39.16 -20.24
CA THR A 644 29.73 40.31 -19.59
C THR A 644 31.01 40.78 -20.26
N LEU A 645 31.72 39.92 -21.00
CA LEU A 645 33.02 40.25 -21.62
C LEU A 645 32.97 40.32 -23.16
N GLY A 646 31.91 39.80 -23.78
CA GLY A 646 31.78 39.74 -25.23
C GLY A 646 32.85 38.89 -25.91
N HIS A 647 32.87 38.92 -27.25
CA HIS A 647 33.78 38.08 -28.02
C HIS A 647 35.24 38.54 -27.94
N SER A 648 35.50 39.85 -27.91
CA SER A 648 36.86 40.40 -27.82
C SER A 648 37.41 40.40 -26.40
N GLY A 649 36.62 40.83 -25.40
CA GLY A 649 37.07 40.93 -24.01
C GLY A 649 37.30 39.57 -23.34
N THR A 650 36.67 38.49 -23.82
CA THR A 650 37.04 37.13 -23.41
C THR A 650 38.43 36.75 -23.90
N ASN A 651 38.77 37.01 -25.17
CA ASN A 651 40.12 36.75 -25.70
C ASN A 651 41.21 37.51 -24.90
N ASP A 652 41.02 38.80 -24.67
CA ASP A 652 41.99 39.62 -23.94
C ASP A 652 42.17 39.21 -22.46
N MET A 653 41.11 38.71 -21.80
CA MET A 653 41.21 38.23 -20.42
C MET A 653 42.08 36.98 -20.30
N PHE A 654 41.96 36.02 -21.22
CA PHE A 654 42.83 34.84 -21.25
C PHE A 654 44.27 35.25 -21.59
N ARG A 655 44.46 36.08 -22.62
CA ARG A 655 45.76 36.58 -23.06
C ARG A 655 46.52 37.35 -21.97
N LYS A 656 45.84 38.22 -21.21
CA LYS A 656 46.46 38.98 -20.09
C LYS A 656 46.92 38.14 -18.91
N LYS A 657 46.48 36.87 -18.77
CA LYS A 657 46.84 36.02 -17.62
C LYS A 657 47.86 34.93 -17.91
N GLN A 658 48.13 34.61 -19.18
CA GLN A 658 49.24 33.72 -19.55
C GLN A 658 50.62 34.30 -19.17
N SER A 659 50.78 35.63 -19.10
CA SER A 659 52.07 36.29 -18.87
C SER A 659 52.74 35.93 -17.53
N ASN A 660 51.99 35.82 -16.44
CA ASN A 660 52.59 35.88 -15.09
C ASN A 660 53.36 34.60 -14.70
N VAL A 661 53.01 33.44 -15.28
CA VAL A 661 53.69 32.17 -14.97
C VAL A 661 55.04 32.05 -15.71
N ALA A 662 55.14 32.63 -16.90
CA ALA A 662 56.40 32.66 -17.66
C ALA A 662 57.43 33.60 -17.01
N THR A 663 57.04 34.84 -16.69
CA THR A 663 57.95 35.84 -16.11
C THR A 663 58.48 35.42 -14.74
N ALA A 664 57.62 34.90 -13.85
CA ALA A 664 58.01 34.48 -12.50
C ALA A 664 59.06 33.34 -12.48
N ARG A 665 59.17 32.56 -13.56
CA ARG A 665 60.18 31.49 -13.67
C ARG A 665 61.48 31.95 -14.34
N ALA A 666 61.43 32.96 -15.20
CA ALA A 666 62.62 33.55 -15.82
C ALA A 666 63.56 34.18 -14.77
N GLU A 667 63.02 34.94 -13.82
CA GLU A 667 63.79 35.58 -12.74
C GLU A 667 64.41 34.56 -11.77
N SER A 668 63.86 33.34 -11.69
CA SER A 668 64.41 32.26 -10.85
C SER A 668 65.67 31.60 -11.43
N GLY A 669 65.98 31.82 -12.72
CA GLY A 669 67.09 31.18 -13.41
C GLY A 669 68.45 31.90 -13.32
N SER A 670 68.48 33.19 -12.96
CA SER A 670 69.67 34.05 -13.15
C SER A 670 70.39 34.45 -11.86
N LYS A 671 70.78 33.48 -11.03
CA LYS A 671 71.72 33.67 -9.91
C LYS A 671 72.77 32.56 -9.80
N SER A 672 73.67 32.50 -10.78
CA SER A 672 74.91 31.74 -10.69
C SER A 672 76.10 32.61 -10.24
N SER A 673 77.00 32.03 -9.47
CA SER A 673 78.41 32.45 -9.29
C SER A 673 78.70 33.93 -8.99
N SER A 674 78.78 34.26 -7.69
CA SER A 674 79.66 35.34 -7.21
C SER A 674 80.79 34.75 -6.37
N GLY A 675 81.85 34.27 -7.03
CA GLY A 675 83.09 33.87 -6.35
C GLY A 675 83.84 35.09 -5.77
N PRO A 676 84.73 34.91 -4.79
CA PRO A 676 85.44 36.03 -4.16
C PRO A 676 86.33 36.80 -5.16
N LYS A 677 86.21 38.12 -5.19
CA LYS A 677 87.15 38.98 -5.92
C LYS A 677 88.40 39.20 -5.06
N LEU A 678 89.53 38.64 -5.49
CA LEU A 678 90.86 39.08 -5.04
C LEU A 678 91.04 40.57 -5.36
N ASN A 679 91.58 41.34 -4.42
CA ASN A 679 91.92 42.74 -4.59
C ASN A 679 93.45 42.92 -4.74
N ARG A 680 93.90 44.00 -5.38
CA ARG A 680 95.28 44.18 -5.86
C ARG A 680 96.30 44.58 -4.78
N ARG A 681 96.11 44.14 -3.54
CA ARG A 681 97.08 44.15 -2.44
C ARG A 681 96.84 42.87 -1.64
N GLY A 682 97.79 41.95 -1.71
CA GLY A 682 97.64 40.62 -1.09
C GLY A 682 97.77 40.68 0.42
N ASN A 683 96.93 39.88 1.09
CA ASN A 683 97.24 39.17 2.32
C ASN A 683 96.26 37.99 2.45
N LEU A 684 96.70 36.92 3.09
CA LEU A 684 95.87 35.77 3.46
C LEU A 684 95.27 36.00 4.85
N VAL A 685 94.09 35.44 5.08
CA VAL A 685 93.63 35.01 6.41
C VAL A 685 93.13 33.57 6.24
N SER A 686 93.47 32.72 7.20
CA SER A 686 93.19 31.29 7.23
C SER A 686 91.78 30.98 7.76
N ASP A 687 91.39 29.72 7.63
CA ASP A 687 91.05 28.79 8.74
C ASP A 687 90.26 27.63 8.09
N GLU A 688 90.83 26.48 7.73
CA GLU A 688 91.61 25.46 8.49
C GLU A 688 90.71 24.30 8.98
N PHE A 689 91.21 23.07 8.76
CA PHE A 689 90.64 21.76 9.17
C PHE A 689 89.26 21.36 8.61
N THR A 690 88.97 20.12 8.20
CA THR A 690 89.76 18.93 7.77
C THR A 690 88.73 17.87 7.34
N ASP A 691 89.08 17.03 6.35
CA ASP A 691 88.97 15.54 6.33
C ASP A 691 87.65 14.83 6.74
N THR A 692 87.25 13.72 6.11
CA THR A 692 87.81 12.94 4.98
C THR A 692 86.69 12.15 4.29
N GLU A 693 86.88 11.84 3.00
CA GLU A 693 86.49 10.60 2.26
C GLU A 693 85.05 10.00 2.38
N THR A 694 84.50 9.31 1.37
CA THR A 694 85.09 8.76 0.12
C THR A 694 84.14 8.92 -1.09
N SER A 695 84.63 8.48 -2.25
CA SER A 695 84.01 8.26 -3.59
C SER A 695 82.54 7.74 -3.60
N ILE A 696 81.75 7.86 -4.68
CA ILE A 696 82.05 7.61 -6.12
C ILE A 696 81.39 8.65 -7.06
N SER A 697 81.97 8.81 -8.25
CA SER A 697 81.61 9.77 -9.31
C SER A 697 80.49 9.32 -10.26
N GLU A 698 79.78 10.28 -10.88
CA GLU A 698 79.52 10.19 -12.33
C GLU A 698 79.35 11.56 -13.03
N LYS A 699 79.21 11.55 -14.36
CA LYS A 699 79.45 12.68 -15.27
C LYS A 699 78.30 13.71 -15.32
N LYS A 700 78.65 14.99 -15.44
CA LYS A 700 77.77 16.01 -16.04
C LYS A 700 77.86 15.96 -17.56
N VAL A 701 76.71 16.05 -18.23
CA VAL A 701 76.57 16.47 -19.63
C VAL A 701 75.61 17.65 -19.64
N ASN A 702 75.97 18.74 -20.33
CA ASN A 702 75.10 19.92 -20.45
C ASN A 702 74.06 19.68 -21.55
N VAL A 703 72.78 19.93 -21.24
CA VAL A 703 71.71 20.05 -22.24
C VAL A 703 71.36 21.52 -22.38
N VAL A 704 71.37 22.04 -23.61
CA VAL A 704 70.97 23.42 -23.92
C VAL A 704 69.44 23.51 -23.94
N ALA A 705 68.90 24.62 -23.43
CA ALA A 705 67.46 24.82 -23.32
C ALA A 705 66.79 24.99 -24.70
N GLY A 706 65.62 24.37 -24.87
CA GLY A 706 64.71 24.59 -26.00
C GLY A 706 63.27 24.54 -25.49
N ALA A 707 62.68 25.70 -25.20
CA ALA A 707 61.30 25.82 -24.75
C ALA A 707 60.42 26.37 -25.88
N VAL A 708 59.41 25.60 -26.29
CA VAL A 708 58.37 26.00 -27.24
C VAL A 708 57.03 25.62 -26.63
N LEU A 709 56.05 26.53 -26.66
CA LEU A 709 54.69 26.26 -26.19
C LEU A 709 53.92 25.45 -27.24
N ALA A 710 53.00 24.60 -26.79
CA ALA A 710 52.04 23.95 -27.68
C ALA A 710 51.02 24.98 -28.20
N GLU A 711 50.92 25.09 -29.52
CA GLU A 711 49.88 25.86 -30.23
C GLU A 711 48.80 24.89 -30.73
N PHE A 712 47.52 25.28 -30.64
CA PHE A 712 46.40 24.45 -31.09
C PHE A 712 45.92 24.91 -32.47
N THR A 713 46.15 24.08 -33.49
CA THR A 713 45.47 24.19 -34.79
C THR A 713 44.01 23.74 -34.68
N ASP A 714 43.17 24.21 -35.61
CA ASP A 714 41.71 24.01 -35.61
C ASP A 714 41.32 23.41 -36.98
N ASP A 715 41.24 22.07 -37.05
CA ASP A 715 41.02 21.37 -38.32
C ASP A 715 39.54 21.44 -38.74
N THR A 716 39.21 22.48 -39.51
CA THR A 716 37.98 22.52 -40.30
C THR A 716 38.08 21.55 -41.47
N VAL A 717 37.07 20.68 -41.63
CA VAL A 717 36.97 19.73 -42.74
C VAL A 717 37.11 20.43 -44.09
N SER A 718 38.16 20.09 -44.84
CA SER A 718 38.21 20.24 -46.29
C SER A 718 37.67 18.96 -46.94
N GLU A 719 36.78 19.11 -47.91
CA GLU A 719 36.35 18.02 -48.80
C GLU A 719 37.54 17.52 -49.62
N PHE A 720 37.65 16.20 -49.81
CA PHE A 720 38.27 15.59 -51.00
C PHE A 720 37.73 14.16 -51.17
N GLU A 721 37.43 13.77 -52.40
CA GLU A 721 37.14 12.38 -52.78
C GLU A 721 38.43 11.57 -52.93
N ASP A 722 38.29 10.24 -52.96
CA ASP A 722 39.39 9.26 -52.96
C ASP A 722 40.34 9.40 -54.17
N ASN A 723 41.61 9.00 -54.02
CA ASN A 723 42.03 7.66 -54.49
C ASN A 723 43.46 7.20 -54.12
N SER A 724 43.74 5.96 -54.50
CA SER A 724 44.88 5.12 -54.14
C SER A 724 46.24 5.50 -54.77
N ILE A 725 47.28 5.21 -53.99
CA ILE A 725 48.57 4.58 -54.36
C ILE A 725 48.70 4.16 -55.85
N GLU A 726 49.69 4.70 -56.57
CA GLU A 726 50.85 3.94 -57.09
C GLU A 726 51.98 4.86 -57.59
N GLN A 727 53.04 4.30 -58.16
CA GLN A 727 54.40 4.88 -58.19
C GLN A 727 54.90 5.37 -59.57
N GLU A 728 55.97 6.18 -59.50
CA GLU A 728 57.05 6.36 -60.48
C GLU A 728 56.86 7.22 -61.77
N ASN A 729 57.66 8.29 -61.79
CA ASN A 729 58.58 8.74 -62.86
C ASN A 729 58.07 9.42 -64.15
N ASP A 730 58.49 10.68 -64.27
CA ASP A 730 59.16 11.31 -65.42
C ASP A 730 58.43 11.66 -66.74
N ASN A 731 58.42 12.99 -66.95
CA ASN A 731 58.69 13.74 -68.19
C ASN A 731 57.57 14.17 -69.17
N ASP A 732 57.82 15.38 -69.69
CA ASP A 732 57.45 16.02 -70.96
C ASP A 732 56.00 16.41 -71.31
N GLU A 733 55.78 17.73 -71.20
CA GLU A 733 55.26 18.66 -72.23
C GLU A 733 53.82 18.58 -72.83
N ASN A 734 53.24 19.79 -72.90
CA ASN A 734 52.48 20.38 -74.03
C ASN A 734 50.98 20.03 -74.33
N ASN A 735 50.16 21.10 -74.16
CA ASN A 735 49.13 21.61 -75.09
C ASN A 735 47.77 20.89 -75.36
N ASN A 736 46.70 21.66 -75.09
CA ASN A 736 45.50 21.93 -75.92
C ASN A 736 44.46 20.84 -76.34
N ASN A 737 43.23 21.08 -75.85
CA ASN A 737 41.95 21.16 -76.59
C ASN A 737 41.18 19.92 -77.12
N ASN A 738 39.85 20.09 -77.04
CA ASN A 738 38.78 19.66 -77.96
C ASN A 738 38.12 18.26 -77.88
N ASN A 739 36.82 18.31 -77.53
CA ASN A 739 35.65 17.80 -78.28
C ASN A 739 35.33 16.28 -78.45
N ASN A 740 34.12 15.96 -77.98
CA ASN A 740 33.03 15.25 -78.69
C ASN A 740 33.08 13.74 -79.01
N ASN A 741 32.05 13.06 -78.47
CA ASN A 741 31.07 12.20 -79.16
C ASN A 741 31.39 10.74 -79.60
N ASN A 742 30.51 9.87 -79.08
CA ASN A 742 29.71 8.84 -79.77
C ASN A 742 30.27 7.42 -80.03
N ASN A 743 29.30 6.49 -79.96
CA ASN A 743 29.21 5.15 -80.58
C ASN A 743 30.07 4.01 -80.02
N SER A 744 29.67 2.72 -80.09
CA SER A 744 28.33 2.11 -80.22
C SER A 744 28.38 0.56 -80.16
N ASN A 745 27.26 -0.08 -79.76
CA ASN A 745 26.79 -1.42 -80.16
C ASN A 745 27.45 -2.71 -79.60
N ASN A 746 26.66 -3.80 -79.72
CA ASN A 746 26.95 -5.23 -79.60
C ASN A 746 27.08 -5.86 -78.19
N LYS A 747 26.54 -7.07 -77.92
CA LYS A 747 25.44 -7.84 -78.57
C LYS A 747 25.06 -9.11 -77.75
N ASN A 748 23.88 -9.68 -78.02
CA ASN A 748 23.42 -11.06 -77.73
C ASN A 748 23.21 -11.47 -76.23
N ASP A 749 22.56 -12.61 -75.92
CA ASP A 749 21.19 -13.07 -76.24
C ASP A 749 20.82 -14.42 -75.55
N ILE A 750 19.51 -14.73 -75.44
CA ILE A 750 18.88 -16.09 -75.48
C ILE A 750 19.00 -17.08 -74.27
N ASN A 751 17.84 -17.30 -73.60
CA ASN A 751 17.20 -18.60 -73.17
C ASN A 751 17.89 -19.58 -72.18
N ASP A 752 17.26 -20.63 -71.57
CA ASP A 752 15.87 -21.19 -71.49
C ASP A 752 15.75 -22.05 -70.18
N SER A 753 14.73 -21.95 -69.31
CA SER A 753 13.40 -22.65 -69.28
C SER A 753 13.27 -23.88 -68.34
N ASN A 754 12.02 -24.22 -67.94
CA ASN A 754 11.55 -25.50 -67.34
C ASN A 754 11.98 -25.79 -65.86
N ASN A 755 11.18 -26.39 -64.94
CA ASN A 755 9.76 -26.83 -64.85
C ASN A 755 9.41 -27.08 -63.34
N MET A 756 8.28 -27.60 -62.79
CA MET A 756 6.95 -28.10 -63.21
C MET A 756 5.98 -28.18 -61.99
N SER A 757 4.64 -28.13 -62.19
CA SER A 757 3.53 -28.78 -61.41
C SER A 757 3.40 -28.65 -59.86
N SER A 758 2.21 -28.61 -59.22
CA SER A 758 0.79 -28.45 -59.64
C SER A 758 -0.18 -28.45 -58.43
N ASN A 759 -1.34 -27.76 -58.53
CA ASN A 759 -2.74 -28.12 -58.18
C ASN A 759 -3.08 -28.95 -56.90
N ASN A 760 -4.23 -28.83 -56.21
CA ASN A 760 -5.42 -27.94 -56.29
C ASN A 760 -6.23 -27.92 -54.96
N GLU A 761 -7.01 -26.85 -54.76
CA GLU A 761 -8.39 -26.73 -54.21
C GLU A 761 -9.00 -27.60 -53.06
N GLU A 762 -9.72 -26.89 -52.17
CA GLU A 762 -11.08 -27.16 -51.63
C GLU A 762 -11.43 -27.86 -50.27
N LYS A 763 -12.49 -27.29 -49.65
CA LYS A 763 -13.57 -27.84 -48.78
C LYS A 763 -13.40 -28.20 -47.28
N GLN A 764 -13.94 -27.31 -46.45
CA GLN A 764 -15.00 -27.48 -45.41
C GLN A 764 -15.21 -28.82 -44.65
N LYS A 765 -15.11 -28.76 -43.31
CA LYS A 765 -16.06 -29.18 -42.22
C LYS A 765 -15.30 -29.15 -40.86
N GLU A 766 -15.79 -28.71 -39.69
CA GLU A 766 -17.13 -28.68 -39.02
C GLU A 766 -17.46 -29.96 -38.21
N VAL A 767 -18.11 -29.78 -37.04
CA VAL A 767 -18.66 -30.77 -36.05
C VAL A 767 -17.80 -31.09 -34.80
N GLU A 768 -18.29 -30.61 -33.63
CA GLU A 768 -18.51 -31.24 -32.27
C GLU A 768 -17.39 -32.10 -31.60
N GLU A 769 -17.37 -32.46 -30.30
CA GLU A 769 -18.40 -32.71 -29.25
C GLU A 769 -18.04 -32.23 -27.81
N GLU A 770 -18.98 -32.43 -26.87
CA GLU A 770 -18.95 -32.06 -25.44
C GLU A 770 -18.11 -32.98 -24.50
N LYS A 771 -17.69 -32.42 -23.35
CA LYS A 771 -17.74 -32.96 -21.95
C LYS A 771 -17.10 -34.35 -21.61
N PRO A 772 -16.97 -34.79 -20.32
CA PRO A 772 -17.66 -34.43 -19.05
C PRO A 772 -17.33 -33.08 -18.40
#